data_AF-A0A4Z2GR38-F1
#
_entry.id   AF-A0A4Z2GR38-F1
#
_cell.length_a   1.000
_cell.length_b   1.000
_cell.length_c   1.000
_cell.angle_alpha   90.00
_cell.angle_beta   90.00
_cell.angle_gamma   90.00
#
_symmetry.space_group_name_H-M   'P 1'
#
loop_
_entity.id
_entity.type
_entity.pdbx_description
1 polymer ?
#
loop_
_entity_poly.entity_id
_entity_poly.type
_entity_poly.pdbx_seq_one_letter_code
_entity_poly.pdbx_strand_id
1 'polypeptide(L)'
;MATLATPRCADTHCSGEGDSCSHSGGRRLAAQGAAQFLREAEKNRRQIEKLEKERTLGVQCRKNGWTDVHGELGDFEELLKEERTCRQEIAAYEKRIEGFSVSVKADPKPHTAPTVQTKPPNRDLPAEVRALESFLLKTGGACGGWDQYDHQAFLKVWAKHRGQPAYRKEAKLYLPDKTLEEMERHEDWHQELLHLQDKKREAIQRWKTGKQRERQTRILNQEEETEEAGRRAKEAKSHQHRTEEERREAVRQLEEWKEEKRRIKEQEEEEKLAEEIQKRRRAMEERRRQLEVKLTIEEQLRLRREEEEEQQRRGKVEDQRELDERRREAAKVIKRFNERDLHKVEAKLQEKQLKAKEEQDRQRRITAMLKDKRSLQAYSSHEGMGGANETHWIFRRGTCAADVSQTNRKRFLIGADAKMAEKESQFEEFEQIDFLRDRHVRFFQRTLQVLPERYASLETTRLTIIFFALSGLDVLDALDVIDRNTMVEWIYSLQVLPTEDRANLSHCGFRGSSHIGIPYSTKGPGVLHPYDSGHVAMTYTGLCSLLILGDDLSRVNKQACLAGLRALQLEDGSFYAVPEGSENDIRFIYCAASICYILDDWSGMDIQKAIEYIRGSLSYDSGFGQGAGRESHGGWTYCAIASLCLMGRLEEALSQRELDRIGRWCIMRQQSGFHGRPNKPVDTCYSFWVGATLELLDVFQYTNFDKNRRFILSTQDRLVGGFAKWPDSHPDPLHAYLGLCGLSLIGEPGLRKVHPALNITQRAFQHVQQLQQAWRGSAGSCSRQH
;
A
#
# COMPACT_ATOMS: atom_id res chain seq x y z
N MET A 1 -40.77 41.57 12.55
CA MET A 1 -42.09 42.22 12.67
C MET A 1 -42.56 42.03 14.10
N ALA A 2 -42.67 43.12 14.85
CA ALA A 2 -43.09 43.13 16.25
C ALA A 2 -44.54 43.55 16.36
N THR A 3 -45.32 42.90 17.22
CA THR A 3 -46.57 43.33 17.94
C THR A 3 -47.24 42.04 18.46
N LEU A 4 -47.82 41.88 19.66
CA LEU A 4 -48.50 42.78 20.59
C LEU A 4 -48.68 42.09 21.97
N ALA A 5 -48.95 42.92 22.98
CA ALA A 5 -49.79 42.69 24.17
C ALA A 5 -49.21 42.08 25.47
N THR A 6 -48.90 42.99 26.40
CA THR A 6 -49.22 42.90 27.85
C THR A 6 -50.66 43.44 28.07
N PRO A 7 -51.44 43.10 29.13
CA PRO A 7 -51.22 43.66 30.48
C PRO A 7 -51.71 42.87 31.74
N ARG A 8 -50.95 43.05 32.83
CA ARG A 8 -51.25 43.38 34.27
C ARG A 8 -52.57 43.05 35.01
N CYS A 9 -52.35 42.72 36.30
CA CYS A 9 -53.08 43.04 37.57
C CYS A 9 -54.41 42.29 37.87
N ALA A 10 -54.85 42.01 39.10
CA ALA A 10 -54.58 42.60 40.43
C ALA A 10 -54.93 41.64 41.60
N ASP A 11 -54.50 42.06 42.79
CA ASP A 11 -54.69 41.54 44.15
C ASP A 11 -56.16 41.40 44.63
N THR A 12 -56.43 40.56 45.65
CA THR A 12 -56.81 40.99 47.04
C THR A 12 -57.39 39.87 47.94
N HIS A 13 -56.88 39.87 49.19
CA HIS A 13 -57.53 39.73 50.51
C HIS A 13 -58.25 38.47 51.04
N CYS A 14 -57.70 38.02 52.18
CA CYS A 14 -58.30 37.85 53.53
C CYS A 14 -58.78 36.48 54.05
N SER A 15 -58.09 36.08 55.12
CA SER A 15 -58.57 35.61 56.45
C SER A 15 -59.30 34.27 56.58
N GLY A 16 -58.81 33.44 57.52
CA GLY A 16 -59.63 32.44 58.20
C GLY A 16 -58.84 31.20 58.60
N GLU A 17 -58.60 31.06 59.89
CA GLU A 17 -57.98 29.91 60.56
C GLU A 17 -58.77 28.59 60.37
N GLY A 18 -58.09 27.45 60.53
CA GLY A 18 -58.77 26.19 60.88
C GLY A 18 -58.38 24.97 60.05
N ASP A 19 -57.59 24.14 60.69
CA ASP A 19 -57.58 22.68 60.61
C ASP A 19 -56.89 21.91 59.47
N SER A 20 -56.12 20.95 59.96
CA SER A 20 -55.27 19.97 59.32
C SER A 20 -56.01 19.01 58.39
N CYS A 21 -55.56 18.89 57.13
CA CYS A 21 -55.38 17.60 56.47
C CYS A 21 -54.58 17.70 55.13
N SER A 22 -53.49 16.94 55.06
CA SER A 22 -52.87 16.35 53.85
C SER A 22 -52.88 17.14 52.52
N HIS A 23 -51.87 18.00 52.32
CA HIS A 23 -51.50 18.51 50.97
C HIS A 23 -50.11 18.03 50.54
N SER A 24 -49.99 16.76 50.17
CA SER A 24 -48.80 16.20 49.50
C SER A 24 -49.05 15.69 48.08
N GLY A 25 -50.28 15.81 47.55
CA GLY A 25 -50.65 15.33 46.21
C GLY A 25 -50.44 16.34 45.07
N GLY A 26 -50.69 17.64 45.31
CA GLY A 26 -50.77 18.63 44.21
C GLY A 26 -49.43 19.09 43.61
N ARG A 27 -48.37 19.18 44.42
CA ARG A 27 -47.04 19.62 43.92
C ARG A 27 -46.28 18.55 43.13
N ARG A 28 -46.63 17.26 43.31
CA ARG A 28 -45.98 16.15 42.59
C ARG A 28 -46.49 16.01 41.16
N LEU A 29 -47.77 16.26 40.92
CA LEU A 29 -48.38 16.17 39.58
C LEU A 29 -47.94 17.32 38.66
N ALA A 30 -47.84 18.54 39.16
CA ALA A 30 -47.32 19.68 38.38
C ALA A 30 -45.83 19.54 38.04
N ALA A 31 -45.01 19.02 38.97
CA ALA A 31 -43.59 18.76 38.74
C ALA A 31 -43.34 17.58 37.78
N GLN A 32 -44.18 16.54 37.81
CA GLN A 32 -44.12 15.44 36.84
C GLN A 32 -44.54 15.89 35.44
N GLY A 33 -45.59 16.71 35.33
CA GLY A 33 -46.02 17.30 34.06
C GLY A 33 -44.94 18.19 33.43
N ALA A 34 -44.30 19.05 34.23
CA ALA A 34 -43.21 19.91 33.76
C ALA A 34 -41.96 19.10 33.34
N ALA A 35 -41.59 18.06 34.10
CA ALA A 35 -40.46 17.20 33.74
C ALA A 35 -40.74 16.34 32.50
N GLN A 36 -41.99 15.92 32.29
CA GLN A 36 -42.39 15.19 31.08
C GLN A 36 -42.40 16.12 29.86
N PHE A 37 -42.94 17.33 30.01
CA PHE A 37 -42.90 18.36 28.96
C PHE A 37 -41.47 18.75 28.58
N LEU A 38 -40.56 18.92 29.55
CA LEU A 38 -39.15 19.23 29.26
C LEU A 38 -38.42 18.09 28.55
N ARG A 39 -38.67 16.83 28.94
CA ARG A 39 -38.13 15.66 28.23
C ARG A 39 -38.65 15.56 26.80
N GLU A 40 -39.92 15.85 26.60
CA GLU A 40 -40.56 15.82 25.29
C GLU A 40 -40.10 16.99 24.41
N ALA A 41 -39.94 18.19 24.99
CA ALA A 41 -39.36 19.35 24.34
C ALA A 41 -37.90 19.10 23.95
N GLU A 42 -37.11 18.43 24.80
CA GLU A 42 -35.72 18.11 24.47
C GLU A 42 -35.60 17.01 23.42
N LYS A 43 -36.51 16.02 23.43
CA LYS A 43 -36.63 15.01 22.37
C LYS A 43 -37.01 15.67 21.04
N ASN A 44 -37.96 16.60 21.07
CA ASN A 44 -38.37 17.35 19.88
C ASN A 44 -37.26 18.28 19.40
N ARG A 45 -36.50 18.93 20.29
CA ARG A 45 -35.33 19.74 19.94
C ARG A 45 -34.26 18.91 19.22
N ARG A 46 -33.93 17.72 19.73
CA ARG A 46 -32.98 16.80 19.08
C ARG A 46 -33.49 16.31 17.74
N GLN A 47 -34.79 16.07 17.61
CA GLN A 47 -35.41 15.68 16.35
C GLN A 47 -35.35 16.83 15.33
N ILE A 48 -35.59 18.07 15.77
CA ILE A 48 -35.48 19.28 14.92
C ILE A 48 -34.04 19.51 14.49
N GLU A 49 -33.05 19.43 15.40
CA GLU A 49 -31.63 19.53 15.05
C GLU A 49 -31.20 18.45 14.05
N LYS A 50 -31.72 17.22 14.19
CA LYS A 50 -31.49 16.13 13.24
C LYS A 50 -32.08 16.43 11.86
N LEU A 51 -33.35 16.86 11.82
CA LEU A 51 -34.04 17.21 10.57
C LEU A 51 -33.44 18.45 9.89
N GLU A 52 -32.93 19.41 10.66
CA GLU A 52 -32.23 20.59 10.13
C GLU A 52 -30.88 20.23 9.53
N LYS A 53 -30.12 19.32 10.17
CA LYS A 53 -28.88 18.75 9.60
C LYS A 53 -29.16 17.96 8.32
N GLU A 54 -30.17 17.11 8.31
CA GLU A 54 -30.59 16.36 7.12
C GLU A 54 -31.06 17.32 6.00
N ARG A 55 -31.75 18.41 6.34
CA ARG A 55 -32.14 19.45 5.37
C ARG A 55 -30.95 20.19 4.80
N THR A 56 -29.95 20.54 5.63
CA THR A 56 -28.73 21.22 5.17
C THR A 56 -27.87 20.32 4.30
N LEU A 57 -27.69 19.05 4.69
CA LEU A 57 -27.05 18.02 3.88
C LEU A 57 -27.79 17.80 2.54
N GLY A 58 -29.11 17.71 2.55
CA GLY A 58 -29.91 17.57 1.32
C GLY A 58 -29.81 18.80 0.39
N VAL A 59 -29.68 20.01 0.94
CA VAL A 59 -29.44 21.23 0.13
C VAL A 59 -28.02 21.26 -0.43
N GLN A 60 -27.02 20.81 0.34
CA GLN A 60 -25.62 20.71 -0.08
C GLN A 60 -25.45 19.65 -1.20
N CYS A 61 -26.07 18.47 -1.05
CA CYS A 61 -26.05 17.39 -2.05
C CYS A 61 -26.75 17.79 -3.35
N ARG A 62 -27.90 18.49 -3.29
CA ARG A 62 -28.57 19.04 -4.49
C ARG A 62 -27.74 20.11 -5.20
N LYS A 63 -27.01 20.95 -4.46
CA LYS A 63 -26.06 21.91 -5.04
C LYS A 63 -24.88 21.24 -5.76
N ASN A 64 -24.54 20.02 -5.34
CA ASN A 64 -23.44 19.23 -5.90
C ASN A 64 -23.92 18.19 -6.94
N GLY A 65 -25.21 18.20 -7.34
CA GLY A 65 -25.75 17.36 -8.42
C GLY A 65 -26.23 15.96 -8.02
N TRP A 66 -26.31 15.64 -6.73
CA TRP A 66 -26.71 14.31 -6.24
C TRP A 66 -28.22 14.28 -5.94
N THR A 67 -28.97 13.44 -6.65
CA THR A 67 -30.45 13.39 -6.56
C THR A 67 -31.01 12.23 -5.74
N ASP A 68 -30.25 11.17 -5.45
CA ASP A 68 -30.72 10.00 -4.69
C ASP A 68 -29.76 9.57 -3.57
N VAL A 69 -29.67 10.42 -2.53
CA VAL A 69 -28.78 10.21 -1.37
C VAL A 69 -29.27 9.09 -0.45
N HIS A 70 -30.55 8.70 -0.51
CA HIS A 70 -31.12 7.70 0.39
C HIS A 70 -30.92 6.26 -0.09
N GLY A 71 -30.91 6.00 -1.40
CA GLY A 71 -30.53 4.69 -1.95
C GLY A 71 -29.05 4.38 -1.69
N GLU A 72 -28.17 5.33 -2.02
CA GLU A 72 -26.72 5.13 -1.91
C GLU A 72 -26.22 4.95 -0.46
N LEU A 73 -26.90 5.55 0.53
CA LEU A 73 -26.59 5.35 1.96
C LEU A 73 -27.01 3.96 2.46
N GLY A 74 -28.10 3.41 1.93
CA GLY A 74 -28.55 2.04 2.23
C GLY A 74 -27.55 1.01 1.70
N ASP A 75 -27.11 1.20 0.45
CA ASP A 75 -26.09 0.37 -0.18
C ASP A 75 -24.76 0.43 0.61
N PHE A 76 -24.38 1.62 1.10
CA PHE A 76 -23.19 1.78 1.91
C PHE A 76 -23.28 1.11 3.29
N GLU A 77 -24.44 1.15 3.95
CA GLU A 77 -24.67 0.43 5.21
C GLU A 77 -24.65 -1.09 5.02
N GLU A 78 -25.16 -1.58 3.88
CA GLU A 78 -25.13 -2.99 3.49
C GLU A 78 -23.69 -3.45 3.24
N LEU A 79 -22.90 -2.68 2.48
CA LEU A 79 -21.48 -2.93 2.28
C LEU A 79 -20.67 -2.94 3.59
N LEU A 80 -20.95 -2.01 4.51
CA LEU A 80 -20.31 -2.02 5.84
C LEU A 80 -20.70 -3.25 6.67
N LYS A 81 -21.91 -3.80 6.46
CA LYS A 81 -22.36 -5.02 7.13
C LYS A 81 -21.72 -6.26 6.52
N GLU A 82 -21.57 -6.31 5.21
CA GLU A 82 -20.81 -7.35 4.49
C GLU A 82 -19.34 -7.33 4.92
N GLU A 83 -18.72 -6.16 4.98
CA GLU A 83 -17.33 -6.00 5.41
C GLU A 83 -17.12 -6.51 6.85
N ARG A 84 -18.03 -6.20 7.77
CA ARG A 84 -17.99 -6.72 9.14
C ARG A 84 -18.14 -8.25 9.19
N THR A 85 -18.95 -8.82 8.30
CA THR A 85 -19.18 -10.27 8.21
C THR A 85 -17.94 -10.96 7.66
N CYS A 86 -17.38 -10.48 6.56
CA CYS A 86 -16.12 -10.96 5.99
C CYS A 86 -14.96 -10.89 7.00
N ARG A 87 -14.82 -9.79 7.77
CA ARG A 87 -13.78 -9.71 8.80
C ARG A 87 -13.94 -10.77 9.90
N GLN A 88 -15.17 -11.12 10.26
CA GLN A 88 -15.43 -12.17 11.25
C GLN A 88 -15.13 -13.55 10.69
N GLU A 89 -15.45 -13.80 9.42
CA GLU A 89 -15.12 -15.04 8.71
C GLU A 89 -13.59 -15.22 8.58
N ILE A 90 -12.87 -14.18 8.17
CA ILE A 90 -11.41 -14.17 8.11
C ILE A 90 -10.80 -14.48 9.48
N ALA A 91 -11.27 -13.82 10.54
CA ALA A 91 -10.77 -14.08 11.90
C ALA A 91 -11.07 -15.52 12.38
N ALA A 92 -12.15 -16.14 11.90
CA ALA A 92 -12.46 -17.54 12.19
C ALA A 92 -11.51 -18.50 11.43
N TYR A 93 -11.22 -18.21 10.15
CA TYR A 93 -10.24 -18.96 9.35
C TYR A 93 -8.82 -18.83 9.90
N GLU A 94 -8.38 -17.62 10.28
CA GLU A 94 -7.07 -17.35 10.88
C GLU A 94 -6.85 -18.20 12.14
N LYS A 95 -7.83 -18.24 13.05
CA LYS A 95 -7.74 -19.07 14.26
C LYS A 95 -7.71 -20.57 13.97
N ARG A 96 -8.39 -21.01 12.92
CA ARG A 96 -8.35 -22.42 12.49
C ARG A 96 -6.98 -22.77 11.91
N ILE A 97 -6.35 -21.85 11.18
CA ILE A 97 -4.98 -21.97 10.66
C ILE A 97 -3.95 -21.99 11.79
N GLU A 98 -4.12 -21.16 12.82
CA GLU A 98 -3.32 -21.21 14.05
C GLU A 98 -3.44 -22.58 14.75
N GLY A 99 -4.63 -23.19 14.74
CA GLY A 99 -4.86 -24.55 15.23
C GLY A 99 -4.11 -25.62 14.45
N PHE A 100 -3.99 -25.49 13.12
CA PHE A 100 -3.18 -26.39 12.30
C PHE A 100 -1.68 -26.27 12.59
N SER A 101 -1.23 -25.09 13.01
CA SER A 101 0.19 -24.81 13.31
C SER A 101 0.71 -25.59 14.54
N VAL A 102 -0.19 -26.00 15.45
CA VAL A 102 0.17 -26.80 16.64
C VAL A 102 0.28 -28.30 16.33
N SER A 103 -0.30 -28.76 15.22
CA SER A 103 -0.28 -30.19 14.86
C SER A 103 0.87 -30.60 13.92
N VAL A 104 1.72 -29.68 13.50
CA VAL A 104 2.89 -29.96 12.63
C VAL A 104 4.17 -30.11 13.46
N LYS A 105 4.21 -31.16 14.29
CA LYS A 105 5.45 -31.81 14.72
C LYS A 105 5.27 -33.33 14.72
N ALA A 106 5.34 -33.90 13.51
CA ALA A 106 5.88 -35.23 13.18
C ALA A 106 5.36 -35.62 11.78
N ASP A 107 6.24 -36.13 10.92
CA ASP A 107 5.95 -36.60 9.56
C ASP A 107 4.74 -37.57 9.50
N PRO A 108 3.84 -37.43 8.51
CA PRO A 108 2.85 -38.47 8.21
C PRO A 108 3.50 -39.57 7.36
N LYS A 109 3.82 -40.71 7.98
CA LYS A 109 3.93 -41.98 7.26
C LYS A 109 2.55 -42.34 6.68
N PRO A 110 2.48 -43.03 5.53
CA PRO A 110 1.21 -43.33 4.85
C PRO A 110 0.27 -44.09 5.78
N HIS A 111 -0.95 -43.58 5.94
CA HIS A 111 -2.02 -44.21 6.71
C HIS A 111 -2.41 -45.54 6.07
N THR A 112 -1.80 -46.62 6.56
CA THR A 112 -2.46 -47.92 6.64
C THR A 112 -3.59 -47.77 7.67
N ALA A 113 -4.78 -48.26 7.34
CA ALA A 113 -5.96 -48.22 8.20
C ALA A 113 -5.59 -48.62 9.65
N PRO A 114 -6.00 -47.86 10.68
CA PRO A 114 -5.73 -48.25 12.04
C PRO A 114 -6.50 -49.54 12.30
N THR A 115 -5.76 -50.64 12.43
CA THR A 115 -6.26 -51.86 13.03
C THR A 115 -6.57 -51.51 14.49
N VAL A 116 -7.82 -51.12 14.73
CA VAL A 116 -8.36 -50.97 16.08
C VAL A 116 -8.17 -52.32 16.75
N GLN A 117 -7.28 -52.40 17.74
CA GLN A 117 -7.32 -53.48 18.70
C GLN A 117 -8.66 -53.39 19.42
N THR A 118 -9.60 -54.20 18.96
CA THR A 118 -10.90 -54.42 19.57
C THR A 118 -10.67 -55.12 20.91
N LYS A 119 -10.45 -54.35 21.98
CA LYS A 119 -10.85 -54.85 23.29
C LYS A 119 -12.38 -54.95 23.26
N PRO A 120 -12.96 -56.14 23.49
CA PRO A 120 -14.42 -56.25 23.55
C PRO A 120 -14.92 -55.34 24.70
N PRO A 121 -16.09 -54.69 24.54
CA PRO A 121 -16.68 -53.91 25.61
C PRO A 121 -16.82 -54.81 26.83
N ASN A 122 -16.30 -54.34 27.96
CA ASN A 122 -16.28 -55.07 29.21
C ASN A 122 -17.73 -55.50 29.55
N ARG A 123 -18.00 -56.81 29.58
CA ARG A 123 -19.38 -57.34 29.68
C ARG A 123 -20.09 -56.98 31.00
N ASP A 124 -19.33 -56.50 31.98
CA ASP A 124 -19.78 -56.17 33.34
C ASP A 124 -20.21 -54.70 33.55
N LEU A 125 -20.27 -53.88 32.49
CA LEU A 125 -20.74 -52.49 32.58
C LEU A 125 -22.28 -52.39 32.44
N PRO A 126 -22.95 -51.48 33.18
CA PRO A 126 -24.39 -51.22 33.05
C PRO A 126 -24.80 -50.92 31.60
N ALA A 127 -26.02 -51.31 31.22
CA ALA A 127 -26.51 -51.21 29.85
C ALA A 127 -26.44 -49.77 29.30
N GLU A 128 -26.69 -48.79 30.17
CA GLU A 128 -26.66 -47.35 29.88
C GLU A 128 -25.23 -46.83 29.62
N VAL A 129 -24.22 -47.39 30.30
CA VAL A 129 -22.81 -47.06 30.07
C VAL A 129 -22.34 -47.60 28.72
N ARG A 130 -22.74 -48.83 28.38
CA ARG A 130 -22.46 -49.44 27.07
C ARG A 130 -23.16 -48.72 25.92
N ALA A 131 -24.37 -48.20 26.15
CA ALA A 131 -25.10 -47.41 25.17
C ALA A 131 -24.34 -46.12 24.80
N LEU A 132 -23.81 -45.40 25.80
CA LEU A 132 -22.99 -44.20 25.58
C LEU A 132 -21.67 -44.52 24.86
N GLU A 133 -20.98 -45.59 25.27
CA GLU A 133 -19.72 -46.02 24.63
C GLU A 133 -19.93 -46.45 23.18
N SER A 134 -21.01 -47.20 22.90
CA SER A 134 -21.36 -47.60 21.53
C SER A 134 -21.77 -46.42 20.67
N PHE A 135 -22.47 -45.44 21.23
CA PHE A 135 -22.84 -44.20 20.54
C PHE A 135 -21.60 -43.41 20.14
N LEU A 136 -20.71 -43.10 21.09
CA LEU A 136 -19.47 -42.36 20.83
C LEU A 136 -18.57 -43.07 19.80
N LEU A 137 -18.50 -44.41 19.83
CA LEU A 137 -17.71 -45.18 18.86
C LEU A 137 -18.30 -45.09 17.43
N LYS A 138 -19.62 -45.04 17.30
CA LYS A 138 -20.31 -44.98 16.00
C LYS A 138 -20.38 -43.57 15.41
N THR A 139 -20.41 -42.54 16.25
CA THR A 139 -20.66 -41.15 15.83
C THR A 139 -19.40 -40.28 15.80
N GLY A 140 -18.21 -40.86 15.68
CA GLY A 140 -16.97 -40.07 15.54
C GLY A 140 -16.40 -39.48 16.84
N GLY A 141 -16.62 -40.14 17.98
CA GLY A 141 -15.98 -39.82 19.26
C GLY A 141 -16.62 -38.65 20.01
N ALA A 142 -15.83 -38.01 20.89
CA ALA A 142 -16.31 -36.96 21.79
C ALA A 142 -16.75 -35.67 21.09
N CYS A 143 -16.36 -35.48 19.83
CA CYS A 143 -16.67 -34.31 19.02
C CYS A 143 -17.63 -34.60 17.86
N GLY A 144 -18.29 -35.77 17.82
CA GLY A 144 -19.32 -36.03 16.81
C GLY A 144 -18.82 -36.13 15.36
N GLY A 145 -17.53 -36.40 15.16
CA GLY A 145 -16.88 -36.35 13.84
C GLY A 145 -16.50 -34.95 13.36
N TRP A 146 -16.75 -33.90 14.16
CA TRP A 146 -16.21 -32.57 13.93
C TRP A 146 -14.81 -32.43 14.54
N ASP A 147 -14.01 -31.51 14.01
CA ASP A 147 -12.75 -31.15 14.65
C ASP A 147 -13.01 -30.44 15.99
N GLN A 148 -11.97 -30.41 16.84
CA GLN A 148 -12.08 -29.89 18.20
C GLN A 148 -12.44 -28.40 18.23
N TYR A 149 -12.00 -27.63 17.23
CA TYR A 149 -12.26 -26.20 17.15
C TYR A 149 -13.72 -25.94 16.77
N ASP A 150 -14.20 -26.59 15.70
CA ASP A 150 -15.57 -26.47 15.21
C ASP A 150 -16.57 -26.89 16.31
N HIS A 151 -16.28 -27.98 17.03
CA HIS A 151 -17.10 -28.43 18.14
C HIS A 151 -17.12 -27.42 19.31
N GLN A 152 -15.98 -26.80 19.64
CA GLN A 152 -15.93 -25.77 20.69
C GLN A 152 -16.65 -24.48 20.30
N ALA A 153 -16.53 -24.05 19.03
CA ALA A 153 -17.25 -22.91 18.49
C ALA A 153 -18.77 -23.15 18.54
N PHE A 154 -19.20 -24.35 18.13
CA PHE A 154 -20.59 -24.80 18.29
C PHE A 154 -21.05 -24.73 19.75
N LEU A 155 -20.33 -25.34 20.70
CA LEU A 155 -20.70 -25.35 22.12
C LEU A 155 -20.85 -23.94 22.70
N LYS A 156 -19.96 -23.02 22.33
CA LYS A 156 -19.98 -21.64 22.81
C LYS A 156 -21.24 -20.89 22.38
N VAL A 157 -21.64 -21.04 21.11
CA VAL A 157 -22.85 -20.38 20.59
C VAL A 157 -24.10 -21.12 21.05
N TRP A 158 -24.09 -22.45 21.06
CA TRP A 158 -25.20 -23.29 21.51
C TRP A 158 -25.55 -23.04 23.00
N ALA A 159 -24.54 -22.93 23.88
CA ALA A 159 -24.73 -22.57 25.28
C ALA A 159 -25.29 -21.15 25.46
N LYS A 160 -24.83 -20.18 24.66
CA LYS A 160 -25.31 -18.79 24.68
C LYS A 160 -26.80 -18.70 24.37
N HIS A 161 -27.26 -19.50 23.42
CA HIS A 161 -28.66 -19.56 22.99
C HIS A 161 -29.50 -20.60 23.73
N ARG A 162 -28.92 -21.31 24.72
CA ARG A 162 -29.59 -22.39 25.47
C ARG A 162 -30.26 -23.43 24.57
N GLY A 163 -29.63 -23.75 23.44
CA GLY A 163 -30.15 -24.71 22.46
C GLY A 163 -31.41 -24.26 21.71
N GLN A 164 -31.75 -22.96 21.70
CA GLN A 164 -32.87 -22.43 20.91
C GLN A 164 -32.47 -22.24 19.44
N PRO A 165 -33.37 -22.46 18.46
CA PRO A 165 -33.06 -22.41 17.01
C PRO A 165 -32.35 -21.13 16.52
N ALA A 166 -32.46 -20.03 17.27
CA ALA A 166 -31.75 -18.77 17.02
C ALA A 166 -30.21 -18.91 17.00
N TYR A 167 -29.65 -19.97 17.60
CA TYR A 167 -28.21 -20.23 17.60
C TYR A 167 -27.66 -20.47 16.19
N ARG A 168 -28.45 -21.04 15.26
CA ARG A 168 -27.98 -21.45 13.92
C ARG A 168 -27.48 -20.26 13.10
N LYS A 169 -28.19 -19.13 13.18
CA LYS A 169 -27.84 -17.89 12.47
C LYS A 169 -26.54 -17.28 12.98
N GLU A 170 -26.30 -17.35 14.29
CA GLU A 170 -25.05 -16.86 14.89
C GLU A 170 -23.91 -17.85 14.68
N ALA A 171 -24.16 -19.15 14.79
CA ALA A 171 -23.14 -20.18 14.68
C ALA A 171 -22.57 -20.28 13.25
N LYS A 172 -23.35 -19.96 12.21
CA LYS A 172 -22.88 -19.86 10.82
C LYS A 172 -21.75 -18.83 10.63
N LEU A 173 -21.70 -17.78 11.47
CA LEU A 173 -20.63 -16.77 11.44
C LEU A 173 -19.29 -17.30 11.98
N TYR A 174 -19.33 -18.32 12.84
CA TYR A 174 -18.15 -18.94 13.43
C TYR A 174 -17.78 -20.27 12.74
N LEU A 175 -18.69 -20.81 11.93
CA LEU A 175 -18.57 -22.08 11.22
C LEU A 175 -18.96 -21.87 9.73
N PRO A 176 -18.22 -21.05 8.98
CA PRO A 176 -18.59 -20.70 7.60
C PRO A 176 -18.65 -21.93 6.68
N ASP A 177 -17.80 -22.92 6.92
CA ASP A 177 -17.69 -24.14 6.10
C ASP A 177 -18.78 -25.19 6.38
N LYS A 178 -19.55 -25.03 7.46
CA LYS A 178 -20.61 -25.98 7.83
C LYS A 178 -21.94 -25.52 7.26
N THR A 179 -22.60 -26.40 6.53
CA THR A 179 -23.96 -26.18 6.05
C THR A 179 -24.95 -26.17 7.23
N LEU A 180 -26.10 -25.52 7.06
CA LEU A 180 -27.14 -25.52 8.09
C LEU A 180 -27.60 -26.94 8.44
N GLU A 181 -27.68 -27.83 7.45
CA GLU A 181 -28.01 -29.24 7.64
C GLU A 181 -26.94 -29.97 8.47
N GLU A 182 -25.66 -29.70 8.25
CA GLU A 182 -24.59 -30.28 9.07
C GLU A 182 -24.64 -29.80 10.52
N MET A 183 -25.01 -28.54 10.74
CA MET A 183 -25.17 -27.98 12.07
C MET A 183 -26.38 -28.57 12.79
N GLU A 184 -27.49 -28.80 12.09
CA GLU A 184 -28.67 -29.49 12.62
C GLU A 184 -28.37 -30.93 13.00
N ARG A 185 -27.69 -31.68 12.13
CA ARG A 185 -27.25 -33.05 12.45
C ARG A 185 -26.33 -33.11 13.67
N HIS A 186 -25.47 -32.11 13.83
CA HIS A 186 -24.55 -32.02 14.97
C HIS A 186 -25.26 -31.60 16.26
N GLU A 187 -26.30 -30.77 16.16
CA GLU A 187 -27.19 -30.45 17.27
C GLU A 187 -27.97 -31.67 17.76
N ASP A 188 -28.59 -32.41 16.84
CA ASP A 188 -29.32 -33.64 17.17
C ASP A 188 -28.40 -34.66 17.84
N TRP A 189 -27.18 -34.80 17.31
CA TRP A 189 -26.14 -35.62 17.91
C TRP A 189 -25.78 -35.14 19.33
N HIS A 190 -25.59 -33.84 19.54
CA HIS A 190 -25.21 -33.29 20.84
C HIS A 190 -26.33 -33.45 21.88
N GLN A 191 -27.59 -33.31 21.49
CA GLN A 191 -28.74 -33.56 22.35
C GLN A 191 -28.83 -35.04 22.78
N GLU A 192 -28.61 -35.97 21.85
CA GLU A 192 -28.58 -37.40 22.15
C GLU A 192 -27.38 -37.76 23.06
N LEU A 193 -26.23 -37.12 22.84
CA LEU A 193 -25.06 -37.27 23.72
C LEU A 193 -25.39 -36.88 25.17
N LEU A 194 -26.04 -35.73 25.37
CA LEU A 194 -26.43 -35.26 26.70
C LEU A 194 -27.42 -36.22 27.37
N HIS A 195 -28.42 -36.70 26.63
CA HIS A 195 -29.38 -37.69 27.12
C HIS A 195 -28.71 -38.98 27.59
N LEU A 196 -27.75 -39.50 26.81
CA LEU A 196 -27.01 -40.71 27.17
C LEU A 196 -26.05 -40.48 28.36
N GLN A 197 -25.45 -39.29 28.46
CA GLN A 197 -24.65 -38.91 29.63
C GLN A 197 -25.51 -38.79 30.91
N ASP A 198 -26.74 -38.31 30.80
CA ASP A 198 -27.70 -38.25 31.91
C ASP A 198 -28.15 -39.63 32.34
N LYS A 199 -28.51 -40.52 31.40
CA LYS A 199 -28.82 -41.92 31.71
C LYS A 199 -27.66 -42.65 32.38
N LYS A 200 -26.42 -42.39 31.94
CA LYS A 200 -25.22 -42.91 32.61
C LYS A 200 -25.10 -42.38 34.05
N ARG A 201 -25.31 -41.08 34.27
CA ARG A 201 -25.29 -40.48 35.62
C ARG A 201 -26.35 -41.10 36.52
N GLU A 202 -27.57 -41.28 36.03
CA GLU A 202 -28.66 -41.94 36.75
C GLU A 202 -28.34 -43.40 37.09
N ALA A 203 -27.80 -44.17 36.14
CA ALA A 203 -27.40 -45.55 36.37
C ALA A 203 -26.31 -45.67 37.44
N ILE A 204 -25.33 -44.76 37.44
CA ILE A 204 -24.29 -44.69 38.48
C ILE A 204 -24.91 -44.34 39.84
N GLN A 205 -25.88 -43.43 39.89
CA GLN A 205 -26.59 -43.09 41.13
C GLN A 205 -27.44 -44.26 41.66
N ARG A 206 -28.17 -44.95 40.77
CA ARG A 206 -28.90 -46.19 41.12
C ARG A 206 -27.96 -47.25 41.68
N TRP A 207 -26.80 -47.44 41.04
CA TRP A 207 -25.78 -48.39 41.52
C TRP A 207 -25.22 -47.99 42.89
N LYS A 208 -24.89 -46.71 43.11
CA LYS A 208 -24.43 -46.20 44.41
C LYS A 208 -25.47 -46.43 45.51
N THR A 209 -26.73 -46.11 45.21
CA THR A 209 -27.85 -46.29 46.15
C THR A 209 -28.11 -47.77 46.43
N GLY A 210 -28.01 -48.63 45.42
CA GLY A 210 -28.13 -50.09 45.55
C GLY A 210 -27.00 -50.70 46.39
N LYS A 211 -25.75 -50.28 46.18
CA LYS A 211 -24.59 -50.69 47.00
C LYS A 211 -24.71 -50.24 48.45
N GLN A 212 -25.29 -49.06 48.68
CA GLN A 212 -25.53 -48.55 50.02
C GLN A 212 -26.63 -49.33 50.74
N ARG A 213 -27.68 -49.75 50.02
CA ARG A 213 -28.72 -50.66 50.53
C ARG A 213 -28.17 -52.07 50.79
N GLU A 214 -27.40 -52.67 49.88
CA GLU A 214 -26.71 -53.96 50.12
C GLU A 214 -25.83 -53.91 51.37
N ARG A 215 -25.14 -52.80 51.59
CA ARG A 215 -24.31 -52.60 52.78
C ARG A 215 -25.17 -52.51 54.04
N GLN A 216 -26.32 -51.84 54.00
CA GLN A 216 -27.29 -51.79 55.10
C GLN A 216 -27.94 -53.16 55.36
N THR A 217 -28.29 -53.93 54.32
CA THR A 217 -28.85 -55.28 54.45
C THR A 217 -27.81 -56.28 54.95
N ARG A 218 -26.53 -56.15 54.57
CA ARG A 218 -25.44 -56.94 55.17
C ARG A 218 -25.23 -56.62 56.65
N ILE A 219 -25.43 -55.37 57.05
CA ILE A 219 -25.37 -54.95 58.45
C ILE A 219 -26.57 -55.53 59.21
N LEU A 220 -27.79 -55.46 58.65
CA LEU A 220 -29.00 -56.05 59.24
C LEU A 220 -28.94 -57.58 59.34
N ASN A 221 -28.41 -58.27 58.31
CA ASN A 221 -28.24 -59.72 58.35
C ASN A 221 -27.10 -60.14 59.29
N GLN A 222 -26.04 -59.33 59.45
CA GLN A 222 -25.04 -59.54 60.50
C GLN A 222 -25.64 -59.29 61.89
N GLU A 223 -26.56 -58.33 62.04
CA GLU A 223 -27.30 -58.07 63.27
C GLU A 223 -28.26 -59.24 63.62
N GLU A 224 -28.97 -59.82 62.64
CA GLU A 224 -29.81 -61.03 62.83
C GLU A 224 -28.98 -62.30 63.11
N GLU A 225 -27.85 -62.51 62.41
CA GLU A 225 -26.92 -63.63 62.71
C GLU A 225 -26.27 -63.47 64.11
N THR A 226 -26.06 -62.23 64.57
CA THR A 226 -25.59 -61.97 65.95
C THR A 226 -26.68 -62.08 67.02
N GLU A 227 -27.96 -61.88 66.68
CA GLU A 227 -29.09 -62.13 67.60
C GLU A 227 -29.35 -63.63 67.82
N GLU A 228 -29.08 -64.47 66.81
CA GLU A 228 -29.21 -65.93 66.94
C GLU A 228 -28.02 -66.58 67.68
N ALA A 229 -26.83 -65.98 67.58
CA ALA A 229 -25.66 -66.35 68.39
C ALA A 229 -25.71 -65.80 69.83
N GLY A 230 -26.53 -64.77 70.10
CA GLY A 230 -26.61 -64.03 71.36
C GLY A 230 -27.42 -64.70 72.49
N ARG A 231 -28.08 -65.84 72.26
CA ARG A 231 -28.78 -66.59 73.32
C ARG A 231 -27.88 -67.52 74.14
N ARG A 232 -26.58 -67.62 73.82
CA ARG A 232 -25.57 -68.34 74.62
C ARG A 232 -24.40 -67.45 74.99
N ALA A 233 -24.64 -66.41 75.78
CA ALA A 233 -23.68 -65.87 76.75
C ALA A 233 -24.30 -64.66 77.46
N LYS A 234 -25.33 -64.91 78.28
CA LYS A 234 -25.56 -64.03 79.42
C LYS A 234 -24.50 -64.39 80.46
N GLU A 235 -23.52 -63.51 80.63
CA GLU A 235 -23.00 -63.02 81.92
C GLU A 235 -21.58 -62.46 81.78
N ALA A 236 -21.48 -61.14 81.67
CA ALA A 236 -20.47 -60.35 82.38
C ALA A 236 -20.85 -58.87 82.24
N LYS A 237 -21.49 -58.33 83.29
CA LYS A 237 -21.68 -56.89 83.45
C LYS A 237 -20.35 -56.24 83.84
N SER A 238 -20.22 -54.98 83.39
CA SER A 238 -19.34 -53.93 83.94
C SER A 238 -18.01 -53.68 83.23
N HIS A 239 -18.07 -53.17 81.99
CA HIS A 239 -17.19 -52.08 81.52
C HIS A 239 -17.69 -51.51 80.18
N GLN A 240 -18.87 -50.88 80.16
CA GLN A 240 -19.38 -50.25 78.93
C GLN A 240 -20.24 -49.03 79.23
N HIS A 241 -19.71 -48.11 80.04
CA HIS A 241 -20.32 -46.79 80.22
C HIS A 241 -19.29 -45.64 80.27
N ARG A 242 -18.04 -45.90 79.88
CA ARG A 242 -17.02 -44.84 79.70
C ARG A 242 -16.59 -44.67 78.24
N THR A 243 -16.59 -45.74 77.45
CA THR A 243 -16.18 -45.75 76.03
C THR A 243 -17.26 -45.31 75.04
N GLU A 244 -18.55 -45.41 75.39
CA GLU A 244 -19.66 -44.95 74.52
C GLU A 244 -19.81 -43.42 74.55
N GLU A 245 -19.56 -42.81 75.71
CA GLU A 245 -19.63 -41.36 75.90
C GLU A 245 -18.43 -40.66 75.24
N GLU A 246 -17.23 -41.22 75.37
CA GLU A 246 -16.02 -40.77 74.66
C GLU A 246 -16.15 -40.88 73.13
N ARG A 247 -16.80 -41.94 72.61
CA ARG A 247 -17.09 -42.05 71.16
C ARG A 247 -18.10 -41.02 70.68
N ARG A 248 -19.14 -40.72 71.46
CA ARG A 248 -20.14 -39.70 71.10
C ARG A 248 -19.56 -38.29 71.15
N GLU A 249 -18.64 -38.03 72.07
CA GLU A 249 -17.92 -36.76 72.15
C GLU A 249 -16.93 -36.61 70.99
N ALA A 250 -16.19 -37.67 70.64
CA ALA A 250 -15.29 -37.66 69.49
C ALA A 250 -16.03 -37.49 68.14
N VAL A 251 -17.23 -38.04 67.99
CA VAL A 251 -18.05 -37.83 66.78
C VAL A 251 -18.57 -36.39 66.72
N ARG A 252 -19.01 -35.81 67.84
CA ARG A 252 -19.44 -34.40 67.89
C ARG A 252 -18.29 -33.45 67.56
N GLN A 253 -17.11 -33.65 68.14
CA GLN A 253 -15.93 -32.83 67.84
C GLN A 253 -15.50 -32.97 66.36
N LEU A 254 -15.66 -34.15 65.76
CA LEU A 254 -15.36 -34.36 64.35
C LEU A 254 -16.38 -33.68 63.42
N GLU A 255 -17.66 -33.65 63.81
CA GLU A 255 -18.72 -32.95 63.07
C GLU A 255 -18.53 -31.44 63.16
N GLU A 256 -18.30 -30.89 64.35
CA GLU A 256 -17.98 -29.47 64.55
C GLU A 256 -16.72 -29.06 63.77
N TRP A 257 -15.67 -29.88 63.78
CA TRP A 257 -14.47 -29.63 62.99
C TRP A 257 -14.74 -29.62 61.48
N LYS A 258 -15.59 -30.52 60.98
CA LYS A 258 -15.98 -30.56 59.55
C LYS A 258 -16.82 -29.35 59.16
N GLU A 259 -17.69 -28.88 60.05
CA GLU A 259 -18.54 -27.73 59.83
C GLU A 259 -17.74 -26.43 59.83
N GLU A 260 -16.80 -26.28 60.76
CA GLU A 260 -15.86 -25.15 60.80
C GLU A 260 -14.95 -25.14 59.56
N LYS A 261 -14.44 -26.31 59.14
CA LYS A 261 -13.67 -26.44 57.88
C LYS A 261 -14.48 -26.03 56.65
N ARG A 262 -15.79 -26.28 56.66
CA ARG A 262 -16.68 -25.90 55.56
C ARG A 262 -16.92 -24.40 55.55
N ARG A 263 -17.16 -23.79 56.71
CA ARG A 263 -17.29 -22.34 56.88
C ARG A 263 -16.05 -21.58 56.44
N ILE A 264 -14.86 -22.05 56.83
CA ILE A 264 -13.59 -21.45 56.39
C ILE A 264 -13.46 -21.52 54.86
N LYS A 265 -13.82 -22.65 54.26
CA LYS A 265 -13.74 -22.82 52.81
C LYS A 265 -14.74 -21.93 52.07
N GLU A 266 -15.96 -21.78 52.58
CA GLU A 266 -16.96 -20.87 52.04
C GLU A 266 -16.52 -19.40 52.14
N GLN A 267 -15.92 -18.99 53.27
CA GLN A 267 -15.33 -17.66 53.42
C GLN A 267 -14.17 -17.41 52.46
N GLU A 268 -13.27 -18.38 52.28
CA GLU A 268 -12.18 -18.27 51.30
C GLU A 268 -12.69 -18.17 49.84
N GLU A 269 -13.80 -18.85 49.51
CA GLU A 269 -14.44 -18.76 48.20
C GLU A 269 -15.15 -17.40 47.99
N GLU A 270 -15.81 -16.88 49.03
CA GLU A 270 -16.41 -15.54 49.00
C GLU A 270 -15.37 -14.42 48.89
N GLU A 271 -14.25 -14.50 49.63
CA GLU A 271 -13.16 -13.54 49.53
C GLU A 271 -12.54 -13.53 48.12
N LYS A 272 -12.31 -14.71 47.53
CA LYS A 272 -11.81 -14.81 46.15
C LYS A 272 -12.78 -14.19 45.14
N LEU A 273 -14.09 -14.42 45.31
CA LEU A 273 -15.10 -13.83 44.43
C LEU A 273 -15.14 -12.30 44.59
N ALA A 274 -15.04 -11.79 45.81
CA ALA A 274 -15.00 -10.36 46.10
C ALA A 274 -13.75 -9.69 45.49
N GLU A 275 -12.57 -10.30 45.62
CA GLU A 275 -11.34 -9.83 45.00
C GLU A 275 -11.44 -9.81 43.47
N GLU A 276 -12.03 -10.84 42.86
CA GLU A 276 -12.19 -10.90 41.41
C GLU A 276 -13.16 -9.84 40.90
N ILE A 277 -14.26 -9.59 41.61
CA ILE A 277 -15.20 -8.49 41.31
C ILE A 277 -14.49 -7.13 41.42
N GLN A 278 -13.66 -6.93 42.45
CA GLN A 278 -12.92 -5.68 42.63
C GLN A 278 -11.87 -5.47 41.53
N LYS A 279 -11.17 -6.54 41.12
CA LYS A 279 -10.22 -6.53 40.01
C LYS A 279 -10.91 -6.19 38.68
N ARG A 280 -12.09 -6.76 38.41
CA ARG A 280 -12.90 -6.44 37.22
C ARG A 280 -13.39 -4.98 37.22
N ARG A 281 -13.77 -4.44 38.38
CA ARG A 281 -14.16 -3.02 38.51
C ARG A 281 -12.99 -2.09 38.20
N ARG A 282 -11.80 -2.34 38.77
CA ARG A 282 -10.59 -1.55 38.48
C ARG A 282 -10.23 -1.60 36.99
N ALA A 283 -10.29 -2.77 36.36
CA ALA A 283 -10.02 -2.92 34.93
C ALA A 283 -11.04 -2.16 34.05
N MET A 284 -12.32 -2.16 34.41
CA MET A 284 -13.34 -1.36 33.70
C MET A 284 -13.11 0.14 33.86
N GLU A 285 -12.75 0.60 35.05
CA GLU A 285 -12.48 2.01 35.30
C GLU A 285 -11.23 2.51 34.56
N GLU A 286 -10.18 1.67 34.49
CA GLU A 286 -8.97 1.96 33.72
C GLU A 286 -9.24 2.02 32.21
N ARG A 287 -10.05 1.09 31.68
CA ARG A 287 -10.51 1.16 30.28
C ARG A 287 -11.31 2.43 29.99
N ARG A 288 -12.14 2.89 30.94
CA ARG A 288 -12.89 4.15 30.80
C ARG A 288 -11.94 5.34 30.70
N ARG A 289 -10.92 5.41 31.59
CA ARG A 289 -9.90 6.47 31.56
C ARG A 289 -9.09 6.45 30.26
N GLN A 290 -8.71 5.28 29.77
CA GLN A 290 -8.03 5.13 28.48
C GLN A 290 -8.89 5.65 27.31
N LEU A 291 -10.20 5.40 27.34
CA LEU A 291 -11.12 5.89 26.31
C LEU A 291 -11.30 7.42 26.38
N GLU A 292 -11.38 8.00 27.58
CA GLU A 292 -11.46 9.45 27.78
C GLU A 292 -10.20 10.17 27.26
N VAL A 293 -9.01 9.64 27.57
CA VAL A 293 -7.73 10.17 27.03
C VAL A 293 -7.69 10.05 25.52
N LYS A 294 -8.12 8.91 24.96
CA LYS A 294 -8.17 8.70 23.51
C LYS A 294 -9.08 9.71 22.82
N LEU A 295 -10.28 9.94 23.34
CA LEU A 295 -11.22 10.92 22.79
C LEU A 295 -10.66 12.35 22.87
N THR A 296 -9.97 12.68 23.95
CA THR A 296 -9.33 14.00 24.12
C THR A 296 -8.21 14.22 23.09
N ILE A 297 -7.37 13.20 22.85
CA ILE A 297 -6.32 13.25 21.82
C ILE A 297 -6.92 13.35 20.42
N GLU A 298 -7.97 12.57 20.13
CA GLU A 298 -8.68 12.62 18.85
C GLU A 298 -9.29 14.01 18.58
N GLU A 299 -9.85 14.65 19.60
CA GLU A 299 -10.39 16.01 19.50
C GLU A 299 -9.29 17.06 19.28
N GLN A 300 -8.16 16.97 20.00
CA GLN A 300 -7.01 17.86 19.78
C GLN A 300 -6.43 17.72 18.37
N LEU A 301 -6.34 16.48 17.86
CA LEU A 301 -5.89 16.23 16.49
C LEU A 301 -6.90 16.71 15.44
N ARG A 302 -8.20 16.73 15.75
CA ARG A 302 -9.22 17.30 14.87
C ARG A 302 -9.08 18.82 14.80
N LEU A 303 -8.97 19.49 15.94
CA LEU A 303 -8.81 20.95 16.01
C LEU A 303 -7.53 21.42 15.30
N ARG A 304 -6.41 20.70 15.48
CA ARG A 304 -5.17 21.00 14.76
C ARG A 304 -5.33 20.91 13.24
N ARG A 305 -6.04 19.88 12.75
CA ARG A 305 -6.34 19.73 11.31
C ARG A 305 -7.20 20.87 10.77
N GLU A 306 -8.21 21.29 11.53
CA GLU A 306 -9.06 22.43 11.14
C GLU A 306 -8.23 23.73 11.05
N GLU A 307 -7.30 23.96 11.99
CA GLU A 307 -6.39 25.12 11.97
C GLU A 307 -5.41 25.06 10.78
N GLU A 308 -4.81 23.91 10.50
CA GLU A 308 -3.91 23.70 9.36
C GLU A 308 -4.63 23.91 8.01
N GLU A 309 -5.87 23.41 7.87
CA GLU A 309 -6.69 23.63 6.67
C GLU A 309 -7.05 25.11 6.49
N GLU A 310 -7.33 25.82 7.58
CA GLU A 310 -7.60 27.26 7.53
C GLU A 310 -6.35 28.06 7.14
N GLN A 311 -5.18 27.71 7.68
CA GLN A 311 -3.91 28.30 7.28
C GLN A 311 -3.58 28.04 5.81
N GLN A 312 -3.77 26.82 5.32
CA GLN A 312 -3.60 26.51 3.89
C GLN A 312 -4.56 27.28 3.00
N ARG A 313 -5.82 27.48 3.44
CA ARG A 313 -6.79 28.31 2.71
C ARG A 313 -6.34 29.77 2.66
N ARG A 314 -5.85 30.32 3.78
CA ARG A 314 -5.33 31.70 3.83
C ARG A 314 -4.11 31.86 2.93
N GLY A 315 -3.15 30.92 2.98
CA GLY A 315 -1.98 30.92 2.10
C GLY A 315 -2.35 30.89 0.62
N LYS A 316 -3.29 30.01 0.21
CA LYS A 316 -3.78 29.97 -1.18
C LYS A 316 -4.40 31.29 -1.65
N VAL A 317 -5.09 32.01 -0.75
CA VAL A 317 -5.69 33.32 -1.08
C VAL A 317 -4.60 34.39 -1.24
N GLU A 318 -3.55 34.35 -0.43
CA GLU A 318 -2.40 35.26 -0.53
C GLU A 318 -1.57 34.97 -1.78
N ASP A 319 -1.24 33.71 -2.07
CA ASP A 319 -0.56 33.29 -3.30
C ASP A 319 -1.32 33.75 -4.56
N GLN A 320 -2.65 33.61 -4.55
CA GLN A 320 -3.50 34.05 -5.65
C GLN A 320 -3.46 35.58 -5.82
N ARG A 321 -3.44 36.33 -4.72
CA ARG A 321 -3.30 37.80 -4.76
C ARG A 321 -1.95 38.22 -5.32
N GLU A 322 -0.87 37.58 -4.89
CA GLU A 322 0.47 37.88 -5.38
C GLU A 322 0.60 37.55 -6.87
N LEU A 323 0.04 36.41 -7.31
CA LEU A 323 0.01 36.03 -8.72
C LEU A 323 -0.77 37.04 -9.57
N ASP A 324 -1.92 37.52 -9.08
CA ASP A 324 -2.73 38.53 -9.77
C ASP A 324 -2.01 39.89 -9.84
N GLU A 325 -1.25 40.25 -8.81
CA GLU A 325 -0.42 41.46 -8.82
C GLU A 325 0.72 41.37 -9.83
N ARG A 326 1.48 40.26 -9.83
CA ARG A 326 2.53 39.99 -10.83
C ARG A 326 1.98 39.99 -12.26
N ARG A 327 0.78 39.44 -12.48
CA ARG A 327 0.08 39.49 -13.77
C ARG A 327 -0.26 40.92 -14.20
N ARG A 328 -0.73 41.77 -13.27
CA ARG A 328 -1.02 43.19 -13.55
C ARG A 328 0.25 43.95 -13.92
N GLU A 329 1.36 43.70 -13.23
CA GLU A 329 2.64 44.33 -13.57
C GLU A 329 3.17 43.89 -14.92
N ALA A 330 3.12 42.58 -15.22
CA ALA A 330 3.48 42.05 -16.53
C ALA A 330 2.62 42.68 -17.65
N ALA A 331 1.31 42.85 -17.43
CA ALA A 331 0.42 43.50 -18.38
C ALA A 331 0.80 44.97 -18.62
N LYS A 332 1.22 45.72 -17.59
CA LYS A 332 1.73 47.10 -17.74
C LYS A 332 3.01 47.13 -18.59
N VAL A 333 3.93 46.19 -18.38
CA VAL A 333 5.18 46.09 -19.15
C VAL A 333 4.90 45.76 -20.62
N ILE A 334 4.02 44.79 -20.88
CA ILE A 334 3.59 44.42 -22.25
C ILE A 334 2.94 45.61 -22.95
N LYS A 335 2.07 46.36 -22.25
CA LYS A 335 1.44 47.56 -22.81
C LYS A 335 2.47 48.60 -23.25
N ARG A 336 3.47 48.90 -22.40
CA ARG A 336 4.55 49.84 -22.74
C ARG A 336 5.39 49.36 -23.92
N PHE A 337 5.62 48.04 -24.01
CA PHE A 337 6.37 47.46 -25.12
C PHE A 337 5.61 47.60 -26.44
N ASN A 338 4.31 47.31 -26.43
CA ASN A 338 3.42 47.45 -27.59
C ASN A 338 3.30 48.91 -28.05
N GLU A 339 3.16 49.87 -27.13
CA GLU A 339 3.13 51.30 -27.44
C GLU A 339 4.43 51.77 -28.11
N ARG A 340 5.58 51.33 -27.58
CA ARG A 340 6.90 51.65 -28.14
C ARG A 340 7.06 51.08 -29.55
N ASP A 341 6.64 49.85 -29.76
CA ASP A 341 6.77 49.19 -31.06
C ASP A 341 5.81 49.79 -32.09
N LEU A 342 4.60 50.16 -31.67
CA LEU A 342 3.66 50.93 -32.50
C LEU A 342 4.27 52.27 -32.95
N HIS A 343 4.86 53.03 -32.02
CA HIS A 343 5.53 54.29 -32.35
C HIS A 343 6.70 54.11 -33.33
N LYS A 344 7.46 53.01 -33.23
CA LYS A 344 8.51 52.68 -34.20
C LYS A 344 7.95 52.36 -35.58
N VAL A 345 6.82 51.66 -35.65
CA VAL A 345 6.14 51.35 -36.92
C VAL A 345 5.60 52.62 -37.57
N GLU A 346 4.96 53.50 -36.79
CA GLU A 346 4.47 54.80 -37.27
C GLU A 346 5.60 55.70 -37.79
N ALA A 347 6.72 55.78 -37.05
CA ALA A 347 7.90 56.54 -37.50
C ALA A 347 8.48 56.00 -38.82
N LYS A 348 8.57 54.68 -38.98
CA LYS A 348 9.00 54.05 -40.24
C LYS A 348 8.03 54.30 -41.39
N LEU A 349 6.73 54.35 -41.11
CA LEU A 349 5.72 54.65 -42.12
C LEU A 349 5.83 56.11 -42.59
N GLN A 350 6.03 57.05 -41.66
CA GLN A 350 6.27 58.46 -41.98
C GLN A 350 7.56 58.66 -42.80
N GLU A 351 8.65 57.98 -42.42
CA GLU A 351 9.91 58.02 -43.17
C GLU A 351 9.73 57.50 -44.60
N LYS A 352 8.96 56.41 -44.77
CA LYS A 352 8.66 55.84 -46.08
C LYS A 352 7.81 56.80 -46.93
N GLN A 353 6.82 57.47 -46.33
CA GLN A 353 6.01 58.47 -47.01
C GLN A 353 6.83 59.70 -47.43
N LEU A 354 7.76 60.14 -46.57
CA LEU A 354 8.66 61.25 -46.87
C LEU A 354 9.57 60.91 -48.05
N LYS A 355 10.21 59.73 -48.03
CA LYS A 355 11.04 59.24 -49.15
C LYS A 355 10.25 59.10 -50.45
N ALA A 356 9.01 58.62 -50.38
CA ALA A 356 8.15 58.53 -51.56
C ALA A 356 7.80 59.92 -52.13
N LYS A 357 7.58 60.91 -51.26
CA LYS A 357 7.33 62.30 -51.66
C LYS A 357 8.57 62.96 -52.27
N GLU A 358 9.73 62.77 -51.65
CA GLU A 358 11.02 63.24 -52.17
C GLU A 358 11.32 62.65 -53.56
N GLU A 359 11.07 61.35 -53.75
CA GLU A 359 11.24 60.69 -55.05
C GLU A 359 10.22 61.22 -56.07
N GLN A 360 8.97 61.47 -55.67
CA GLN A 360 7.97 62.07 -56.54
C GLN A 360 8.36 63.50 -56.96
N ASP A 361 8.89 64.31 -56.03
CA ASP A 361 9.38 65.66 -56.32
C ASP A 361 10.65 65.63 -57.19
N ARG A 362 11.53 64.65 -56.98
CA ARG A 362 12.70 64.39 -57.84
C ARG A 362 12.25 64.03 -59.26
N GLN A 363 11.26 63.15 -59.39
CA GLN A 363 10.70 62.76 -60.68
C GLN A 363 10.03 63.94 -61.39
N ARG A 364 9.33 64.82 -60.65
CA ARG A 364 8.75 66.07 -61.17
C ARG A 364 9.83 67.03 -61.66
N ARG A 365 10.93 67.20 -60.91
CA ARG A 365 12.09 68.03 -61.32
C ARG A 365 12.74 67.48 -62.59
N ILE A 366 12.96 66.16 -62.66
CA ILE A 366 13.50 65.50 -63.87
C ILE A 366 12.54 65.71 -65.06
N THR A 367 11.24 65.55 -64.86
CA THR A 367 10.23 65.75 -65.91
C THR A 367 10.17 67.21 -66.38
N ALA A 368 10.31 68.18 -65.47
CA ALA A 368 10.40 69.60 -65.80
C ALA A 368 11.67 69.91 -66.60
N MET A 369 12.83 69.38 -66.18
CA MET A 369 14.09 69.52 -66.93
C MET A 369 14.00 68.88 -68.32
N LEU A 370 13.31 67.75 -68.48
CA LEU A 370 13.08 67.12 -69.80
C LEU A 370 12.12 67.94 -70.68
N LYS A 371 11.14 68.64 -70.10
CA LYS A 371 10.29 69.61 -70.81
C LYS A 371 11.09 70.85 -71.25
N ASP A 372 11.94 71.39 -70.39
CA ASP A 372 12.84 72.51 -70.74
C ASP A 372 13.87 72.08 -71.80
N LYS A 373 14.40 70.86 -71.71
CA LYS A 373 15.34 70.32 -72.71
C LYS A 373 14.66 70.07 -74.06
N ARG A 374 13.37 69.65 -74.07
CA ARG A 374 12.55 69.60 -75.29
C ARG A 374 12.20 70.99 -75.83
N SER A 375 12.12 72.00 -74.97
CA SER A 375 11.92 73.40 -75.36
C SER A 375 13.21 74.00 -75.94
N LEU A 376 14.37 73.58 -75.46
CA LEU A 376 15.70 73.99 -75.93
C LEU A 376 16.18 73.20 -77.17
N GLN A 377 15.72 71.95 -77.38
CA GLN A 377 15.99 71.19 -78.62
C GLN A 377 15.17 71.63 -79.84
N ALA A 378 14.22 72.55 -79.67
CA ALA A 378 13.55 73.24 -80.79
C ALA A 378 14.31 74.50 -81.27
N TYR A 379 15.44 74.85 -80.64
CA TYR A 379 16.20 76.07 -80.89
C TYR A 379 17.71 75.82 -80.81
N SER A 380 18.26 74.95 -81.66
CA SER A 380 19.65 75.05 -82.16
C SER A 380 19.94 73.87 -83.07
N SER A 381 19.77 74.13 -84.36
CA SER A 381 20.55 73.50 -85.43
C SER A 381 21.92 74.20 -85.49
N HIS A 382 22.92 73.46 -85.97
CA HIS A 382 24.27 73.87 -86.42
C HIS A 382 25.48 73.74 -85.45
N GLU A 383 26.33 72.80 -85.88
CA GLU A 383 27.80 72.83 -85.96
C GLU A 383 28.70 72.45 -84.76
N GLY A 384 29.60 71.48 -85.04
CA GLY A 384 31.04 71.73 -84.90
C GLY A 384 31.84 70.91 -83.88
N MET A 385 32.44 69.80 -84.36
CA MET A 385 33.76 69.19 -84.04
C MET A 385 34.48 69.38 -82.68
N GLY A 386 35.01 68.26 -82.14
CA GLY A 386 36.42 68.16 -81.75
C GLY A 386 36.78 67.67 -80.31
N GLY A 387 37.46 66.50 -80.23
CA GLY A 387 38.69 66.34 -79.42
C GLY A 387 38.64 65.79 -77.97
N ALA A 388 39.01 64.50 -77.83
CA ALA A 388 39.82 63.81 -76.79
C ALA A 388 39.98 64.36 -75.34
N ASN A 389 39.80 63.51 -74.31
CA ASN A 389 40.88 62.71 -73.69
C ASN A 389 40.41 61.85 -72.50
N GLU A 390 41.05 60.70 -72.33
CA GLU A 390 40.93 59.75 -71.22
C GLU A 390 41.48 60.29 -69.89
N THR A 391 40.98 59.77 -68.76
CA THR A 391 41.83 59.42 -67.60
C THR A 391 41.12 58.45 -66.64
N HIS A 392 41.87 57.40 -66.29
CA HIS A 392 41.67 56.39 -65.27
C HIS A 392 41.42 56.96 -63.86
N TRP A 393 40.59 56.29 -63.05
CA TRP A 393 40.85 56.11 -61.61
C TRP A 393 40.43 54.73 -61.11
N ILE A 394 41.39 54.08 -60.46
CA ILE A 394 41.41 52.74 -59.87
C ILE A 394 40.77 52.79 -58.48
N PHE A 395 39.95 51.78 -58.11
CA PHE A 395 39.65 51.52 -56.70
C PHE A 395 40.01 50.09 -56.31
N ARG A 396 41.04 49.98 -55.45
CA ARG A 396 41.58 48.75 -54.85
C ARG A 396 40.78 48.38 -53.59
N ARG A 397 40.68 47.07 -53.37
CA ARG A 397 40.22 46.41 -52.14
C ARG A 397 41.04 46.85 -50.91
N GLY A 398 40.36 46.95 -49.77
CA GLY A 398 40.96 47.01 -48.44
C GLY A 398 40.15 46.17 -47.45
N THR A 399 40.72 45.04 -47.04
CA THR A 399 40.33 44.17 -45.93
C THR A 399 40.97 44.66 -44.63
N CYS A 400 40.25 44.65 -43.51
CA CYS A 400 40.74 44.55 -42.12
C CYS A 400 39.56 43.99 -41.30
N ALA A 401 39.56 42.74 -40.83
CA ALA A 401 40.34 42.16 -39.72
C ALA A 401 39.96 42.79 -38.36
N ALA A 402 39.46 41.92 -37.50
CA ALA A 402 39.08 42.14 -36.12
C ALA A 402 40.28 42.54 -35.26
N ASP A 403 40.03 43.29 -34.19
CA ASP A 403 40.70 42.98 -32.94
C ASP A 403 39.90 43.36 -31.70
N VAL A 404 40.14 42.52 -30.69
CA VAL A 404 39.54 42.44 -29.37
C VAL A 404 40.12 43.53 -28.48
N SER A 405 39.30 44.19 -27.66
CA SER A 405 39.83 44.77 -26.42
C SER A 405 38.86 44.68 -25.25
N GLN A 406 39.48 44.41 -24.12
CA GLN A 406 38.97 43.92 -22.85
C GLN A 406 38.01 44.88 -22.14
N THR A 407 37.02 44.25 -21.53
CA THR A 407 36.20 44.72 -20.43
C THR A 407 37.03 45.12 -19.20
N ASN A 408 36.80 46.32 -18.68
CA ASN A 408 37.09 46.64 -17.29
C ASN A 408 36.14 47.74 -16.77
N ARG A 409 35.10 47.33 -16.03
CA ARG A 409 34.40 48.19 -15.05
C ARG A 409 33.67 47.32 -14.03
N LYS A 410 34.39 46.95 -12.96
CA LYS A 410 33.84 46.60 -11.65
C LYS A 410 33.63 47.88 -10.83
N ARG A 411 32.44 47.96 -10.21
CA ARG A 411 32.02 48.72 -9.00
C ARG A 411 30.82 49.61 -9.28
N PHE A 412 29.64 49.18 -8.81
CA PHE A 412 28.90 49.82 -7.72
C PHE A 412 27.65 48.97 -7.43
N LEU A 413 27.17 49.04 -6.17
CA LEU A 413 26.03 48.31 -5.57
C LEU A 413 26.37 47.01 -4.82
N ILE A 414 27.14 47.16 -3.74
CA ILE A 414 26.95 46.39 -2.52
C ILE A 414 26.32 47.39 -1.53
N GLY A 415 25.09 47.14 -1.07
CA GLY A 415 24.45 47.99 -0.07
C GLY A 415 22.94 48.15 -0.22
N ALA A 416 22.20 47.05 -0.41
CA ALA A 416 20.74 47.06 -0.21
C ALA A 416 20.15 45.70 0.19
N ASP A 417 20.84 44.58 -0.09
CA ASP A 417 20.27 43.23 0.11
C ASP A 417 20.48 42.63 1.52
N ALA A 418 21.30 43.25 2.37
CA ALA A 418 21.60 42.69 3.70
C ALA A 418 20.50 42.91 4.75
N LYS A 419 19.48 43.74 4.49
CA LYS A 419 18.40 44.02 5.45
C LYS A 419 17.07 43.31 5.16
N MET A 420 16.92 42.70 3.99
CA MET A 420 15.76 41.85 3.67
C MET A 420 16.02 40.38 4.10
N ALA A 421 17.29 39.96 4.16
CA ALA A 421 17.67 38.60 4.55
C ALA A 421 17.57 38.30 6.06
N GLU A 422 17.52 39.31 6.93
CA GLU A 422 17.39 39.11 8.39
C GLU A 422 15.93 39.10 8.89
N LYS A 423 14.95 39.42 8.03
CA LYS A 423 13.52 39.46 8.42
C LYS A 423 12.68 38.27 7.96
N GLU A 424 13.24 37.38 7.14
CA GLU A 424 12.61 36.10 6.74
C GLU A 424 13.03 34.91 7.63
N SER A 425 13.83 35.15 8.67
CA SER A 425 14.38 34.11 9.55
C SER A 425 13.53 33.80 10.80
N GLN A 426 12.30 34.31 10.90
CA GLN A 426 11.44 34.06 12.06
C GLN A 426 10.07 33.60 11.59
N PHE A 427 9.69 32.39 11.97
CA PHE A 427 8.48 31.64 11.62
C PHE A 427 8.58 30.76 10.37
N GLU A 428 9.31 29.66 10.49
CA GLU A 428 8.92 28.36 9.94
C GLU A 428 9.83 27.29 10.57
N GLU A 429 9.46 26.84 11.77
CA GLU A 429 10.05 25.64 12.38
C GLU A 429 9.48 24.43 11.61
N PHE A 430 9.94 24.24 10.37
CA PHE A 430 9.53 23.11 9.55
C PHE A 430 10.07 21.82 10.16
N GLU A 431 9.17 20.88 10.39
CA GLU A 431 9.51 19.53 10.82
C GLU A 431 10.47 18.90 9.79
N GLN A 432 11.75 18.75 10.17
CA GLN A 432 12.75 18.09 9.34
C GLN A 432 12.36 16.62 9.23
N ILE A 433 11.82 16.22 8.08
CA ILE A 433 11.46 14.82 7.83
C ILE A 433 12.74 14.04 7.57
N ASP A 434 13.12 13.22 8.55
CA ASP A 434 14.27 12.33 8.44
C ASP A 434 13.98 11.11 7.56
N PHE A 435 15.05 10.60 6.93
CA PHE A 435 15.02 9.36 6.18
C PHE A 435 15.08 8.14 7.12
N LEU A 436 14.04 7.30 7.11
CA LEU A 436 13.83 6.24 8.09
C LEU A 436 14.40 4.89 7.62
N ARG A 437 15.73 4.85 7.39
CA ARG A 437 16.47 3.68 6.83
C ARG A 437 15.98 2.34 7.35
N ASP A 438 15.97 2.13 8.67
CA ASP A 438 15.64 0.81 9.26
C ASP A 438 14.18 0.40 9.08
N ARG A 439 13.27 1.35 8.83
CA ARG A 439 11.88 1.02 8.47
C ARG A 439 11.80 0.53 7.03
N HIS A 440 12.57 1.13 6.12
CA HIS A 440 12.68 0.67 4.74
C HIS A 440 13.32 -0.72 4.64
N VAL A 441 14.37 -1.01 5.43
CA VAL A 441 14.95 -2.36 5.52
C VAL A 441 13.89 -3.38 5.93
N ARG A 442 13.16 -3.12 7.02
CA ARG A 442 12.07 -4.01 7.46
C ARG A 442 10.95 -4.12 6.42
N PHE A 443 10.68 -3.06 5.66
CA PHE A 443 9.64 -3.06 4.62
C PHE A 443 9.98 -4.09 3.56
N PHE A 444 11.19 -4.05 3.02
CA PHE A 444 11.63 -5.04 2.04
C PHE A 444 11.78 -6.45 2.61
N GLN A 445 12.18 -6.62 3.87
CA GLN A 445 12.16 -7.93 4.52
C GLN A 445 10.75 -8.55 4.50
N ARG A 446 9.73 -7.76 4.84
CA ARG A 446 8.32 -8.22 4.78
C ARG A 446 7.90 -8.52 3.34
N THR A 447 8.33 -7.71 2.37
CA THR A 447 8.06 -7.96 0.95
C THR A 447 8.61 -9.30 0.47
N LEU A 448 9.77 -9.73 0.98
CA LEU A 448 10.41 -11.00 0.63
C LEU A 448 9.86 -12.22 1.37
N GLN A 449 8.96 -12.01 2.34
CA GLN A 449 8.33 -13.08 3.12
C GLN A 449 6.99 -13.48 2.51
N VAL A 450 5.90 -12.88 2.99
CA VAL A 450 4.53 -13.22 2.62
C VAL A 450 3.80 -11.92 2.30
N LEU A 451 3.06 -11.94 1.18
CA LEU A 451 2.21 -10.83 0.76
C LEU A 451 0.74 -11.19 1.02
N PRO A 452 -0.09 -10.24 1.51
CA PRO A 452 -1.53 -10.44 1.61
C PRO A 452 -2.19 -10.76 0.25
N GLU A 453 -3.32 -11.47 0.27
CA GLU A 453 -4.06 -11.89 -0.94
C GLU A 453 -4.44 -10.73 -1.87
N ARG A 454 -4.62 -9.51 -1.34
CA ARG A 454 -4.86 -8.31 -2.17
C ARG A 454 -3.77 -8.03 -3.21
N TYR A 455 -2.60 -8.66 -3.10
CA TYR A 455 -1.51 -8.61 -4.07
C TYR A 455 -1.51 -9.79 -5.06
N ALA A 456 -2.57 -10.60 -5.11
CA ALA A 456 -2.68 -11.74 -6.02
C ALA A 456 -2.54 -11.36 -7.51
N SER A 457 -2.92 -10.13 -7.87
CA SER A 457 -2.70 -9.58 -9.22
C SER A 457 -1.22 -9.47 -9.60
N LEU A 458 -0.30 -9.55 -8.64
CA LEU A 458 1.14 -9.53 -8.85
C LEU A 458 1.75 -10.93 -8.97
N GLU A 459 0.96 -12.00 -8.88
CA GLU A 459 1.46 -13.39 -8.86
C GLU A 459 2.40 -13.69 -10.04
N THR A 460 2.00 -13.36 -11.27
CA THR A 460 2.81 -13.58 -12.48
C THR A 460 4.00 -12.63 -12.63
N THR A 461 4.20 -11.71 -11.68
CA THR A 461 5.29 -10.71 -11.67
C THR A 461 6.07 -10.69 -10.35
N ARG A 462 5.93 -11.73 -9.51
CA ARG A 462 6.59 -11.81 -8.20
C ARG A 462 8.10 -11.65 -8.26
N LEU A 463 8.75 -12.11 -9.33
CA LEU A 463 10.18 -11.93 -9.53
C LEU A 463 10.58 -10.45 -9.62
N THR A 464 9.75 -9.59 -10.23
CA THR A 464 9.94 -8.13 -10.24
C THR A 464 9.77 -7.53 -8.84
N ILE A 465 8.80 -8.01 -8.05
CA ILE A 465 8.59 -7.56 -6.67
C ILE A 465 9.79 -7.92 -5.79
N ILE A 466 10.34 -9.12 -5.98
CA ILE A 466 11.57 -9.58 -5.32
C ILE A 466 12.77 -8.76 -5.78
N PHE A 467 12.89 -8.45 -7.06
CA PHE A 467 13.91 -7.52 -7.56
C PHE A 467 13.84 -6.15 -6.85
N PHE A 468 12.65 -5.55 -6.71
CA PHE A 468 12.51 -4.28 -5.99
C PHE A 468 12.96 -4.38 -4.53
N ALA A 469 12.64 -5.49 -3.86
CA ALA A 469 13.04 -5.68 -2.47
C ALA A 469 14.53 -5.98 -2.31
N LEU A 470 15.10 -6.85 -3.15
CA LEU A 470 16.53 -7.19 -3.13
C LEU A 470 17.39 -5.98 -3.52
N SER A 471 17.04 -5.29 -4.60
CA SER A 471 17.76 -4.09 -5.04
C SER A 471 17.57 -2.95 -4.03
N GLY A 472 16.39 -2.81 -3.42
CA GLY A 472 16.15 -1.85 -2.34
C GLY A 472 17.02 -2.13 -1.10
N LEU A 473 17.13 -3.40 -0.67
CA LEU A 473 18.05 -3.79 0.40
C LEU A 473 19.51 -3.55 0.03
N ASP A 474 19.89 -3.75 -1.24
CA ASP A 474 21.24 -3.44 -1.70
C ASP A 474 21.53 -1.93 -1.70
N VAL A 475 20.60 -1.10 -2.16
CA VAL A 475 20.71 0.37 -2.07
C VAL A 475 20.87 0.82 -0.61
N LEU A 476 20.19 0.16 0.32
CA LEU A 476 20.29 0.43 1.77
C LEU A 476 21.55 -0.17 2.42
N ASP A 477 22.36 -0.94 1.69
CA ASP A 477 23.43 -1.77 2.22
C ASP A 477 22.98 -2.70 3.37
N ALA A 478 21.98 -3.53 3.09
CA ALA A 478 21.32 -4.40 4.06
C ALA A 478 21.00 -5.79 3.50
N LEU A 479 21.77 -6.30 2.52
CA LEU A 479 21.58 -7.65 1.95
C LEU A 479 21.97 -8.78 2.92
N ASP A 480 22.57 -8.47 4.06
CA ASP A 480 22.91 -9.41 5.14
C ASP A 480 21.69 -9.89 5.93
N VAL A 481 20.56 -9.17 5.85
CA VAL A 481 19.35 -9.48 6.62
C VAL A 481 18.49 -10.60 6.03
N ILE A 482 18.94 -11.21 4.92
CA ILE A 482 18.25 -12.26 4.18
C ILE A 482 19.18 -13.43 3.90
N ASP A 483 18.61 -14.62 3.71
CA ASP A 483 19.34 -15.77 3.21
C ASP A 483 19.49 -15.70 1.69
N ARG A 484 20.68 -15.32 1.25
CA ARG A 484 21.01 -15.16 -0.18
C ARG A 484 20.92 -16.48 -0.94
N ASN A 485 21.32 -17.60 -0.32
CA ASN A 485 21.33 -18.90 -0.99
C ASN A 485 19.90 -19.36 -1.28
N THR A 486 19.01 -19.24 -0.29
CA THR A 486 17.58 -19.54 -0.48
C THR A 486 16.98 -18.70 -1.61
N MET A 487 17.29 -17.40 -1.68
CA MET A 487 16.81 -16.54 -2.76
C MET A 487 17.38 -16.92 -4.13
N VAL A 488 18.67 -17.23 -4.21
CA VAL A 488 19.33 -17.70 -5.45
C VAL A 488 18.67 -18.99 -5.95
N GLU A 489 18.47 -19.99 -5.08
CA GLU A 489 17.79 -21.23 -5.48
C GLU A 489 16.36 -20.98 -5.96
N TRP A 490 15.61 -20.12 -5.27
CA TRP A 490 14.25 -19.78 -5.69
C TRP A 490 14.24 -19.10 -7.07
N ILE A 491 15.13 -18.13 -7.33
CA ILE A 491 15.21 -17.46 -8.63
C ILE A 491 15.56 -18.46 -9.73
N TYR A 492 16.53 -19.34 -9.49
CA TYR A 492 16.91 -20.37 -10.46
C TYR A 492 15.80 -21.39 -10.72
N SER A 493 14.91 -21.63 -9.76
CA SER A 493 13.72 -22.48 -9.97
C SER A 493 12.75 -21.91 -11.02
N LEU A 494 12.83 -20.60 -11.26
CA LEU A 494 12.00 -19.92 -12.25
C LEU A 494 12.61 -19.92 -13.65
N GLN A 495 13.85 -20.39 -13.83
CA GLN A 495 14.44 -20.47 -15.15
C GLN A 495 13.70 -21.52 -15.99
N VAL A 496 13.25 -21.11 -17.18
CA VAL A 496 12.73 -22.00 -18.22
C VAL A 496 13.93 -22.51 -19.01
N LEU A 497 14.36 -23.72 -18.66
CA LEU A 497 15.48 -24.40 -19.30
C LEU A 497 15.03 -25.09 -20.59
N PRO A 498 15.95 -25.30 -21.55
CA PRO A 498 15.63 -26.09 -22.73
C PRO A 498 15.33 -27.54 -22.35
N THR A 499 14.34 -28.13 -23.02
CA THR A 499 14.06 -29.56 -22.99
C THR A 499 15.24 -30.36 -23.57
N GLU A 500 15.26 -31.68 -23.35
CA GLU A 500 16.34 -32.55 -23.86
C GLU A 500 16.50 -32.47 -25.39
N ASP A 501 15.37 -32.41 -26.10
CA ASP A 501 15.30 -32.24 -27.57
C ASP A 501 15.49 -30.78 -28.02
N ARG A 502 15.58 -29.84 -27.07
CA ARG A 502 15.71 -28.39 -27.29
C ARG A 502 14.57 -27.78 -28.13
N ALA A 503 13.40 -28.41 -28.17
CA ALA A 503 12.27 -27.93 -28.95
C ALA A 503 11.70 -26.58 -28.45
N ASN A 504 11.87 -26.27 -27.15
CA ASN A 504 11.34 -25.05 -26.52
C ASN A 504 12.33 -23.87 -26.44
N LEU A 505 13.39 -23.83 -27.26
CA LEU A 505 14.41 -22.77 -27.18
C LEU A 505 13.83 -21.34 -27.30
N SER A 506 12.80 -21.16 -28.12
CA SER A 506 12.09 -19.88 -28.27
C SER A 506 11.28 -19.45 -27.04
N HIS A 507 11.09 -20.34 -26.06
CA HIS A 507 10.32 -20.10 -24.85
C HIS A 507 11.21 -19.97 -23.60
N CYS A 508 12.52 -20.11 -23.75
CA CYS A 508 13.46 -20.07 -22.63
C CYS A 508 13.65 -18.65 -22.07
N GLY A 509 13.96 -18.55 -20.78
CA GLY A 509 14.03 -17.29 -20.03
C GLY A 509 13.76 -17.52 -18.55
N PHE A 510 13.11 -16.58 -17.86
CA PHE A 510 12.62 -16.78 -16.50
C PHE A 510 11.11 -16.55 -16.42
N ARG A 511 10.44 -17.34 -15.59
CA ARG A 511 9.05 -17.14 -15.17
C ARG A 511 8.98 -16.02 -14.14
N GLY A 512 7.81 -15.40 -13.97
CA GLY A 512 7.59 -14.45 -12.88
C GLY A 512 7.28 -15.09 -11.53
N SER A 513 6.77 -16.33 -11.53
CA SER A 513 6.54 -17.17 -10.35
C SER A 513 6.33 -18.63 -10.75
N SER A 514 5.99 -19.49 -9.78
CA SER A 514 5.65 -20.89 -9.98
C SER A 514 4.14 -21.15 -10.25
N HIS A 515 3.37 -20.12 -10.63
CA HIS A 515 1.90 -20.22 -10.80
C HIS A 515 1.43 -21.30 -11.78
N ILE A 516 2.25 -21.67 -12.76
CA ILE A 516 1.96 -22.72 -13.76
C ILE A 516 1.92 -24.12 -13.11
N GLY A 517 2.52 -24.29 -11.92
CA GLY A 517 2.55 -25.59 -11.23
C GLY A 517 3.66 -26.53 -11.72
N ILE A 518 4.66 -26.01 -12.44
CA ILE A 518 5.88 -26.77 -12.76
C ILE A 518 6.58 -27.18 -11.45
N PRO A 519 6.98 -28.46 -11.29
CA PRO A 519 7.70 -28.91 -10.10
C PRO A 519 8.96 -28.08 -9.84
N TYR A 520 9.21 -27.76 -8.58
CA TYR A 520 10.39 -27.00 -8.17
C TYR A 520 11.68 -27.72 -8.59
N SER A 521 12.46 -27.10 -9.48
CA SER A 521 13.73 -27.65 -9.94
C SER A 521 14.70 -26.54 -10.27
N THR A 522 15.95 -26.65 -9.82
CA THR A 522 17.01 -25.66 -10.08
C THR A 522 18.11 -26.19 -10.99
N LYS A 523 18.02 -27.46 -11.42
CA LYS A 523 19.02 -28.18 -12.22
C LYS A 523 18.36 -29.20 -13.15
N GLY A 524 19.10 -29.68 -14.14
CA GLY A 524 18.63 -30.68 -15.09
C GLY A 524 17.96 -30.07 -16.33
N PRO A 525 17.45 -30.90 -17.26
CA PRO A 525 16.74 -30.41 -18.43
C PRO A 525 15.40 -29.76 -18.05
N GLY A 526 14.89 -28.90 -18.93
CA GLY A 526 13.56 -28.32 -18.79
C GLY A 526 12.46 -29.38 -18.89
N VAL A 527 11.36 -29.15 -18.15
CA VAL A 527 10.15 -29.96 -18.25
C VAL A 527 9.29 -29.41 -19.37
N LEU A 528 8.90 -30.24 -20.34
CA LEU A 528 7.98 -29.82 -21.39
C LEU A 528 6.60 -29.55 -20.80
N HIS A 529 6.09 -28.34 -21.01
CA HIS A 529 4.72 -27.96 -20.64
C HIS A 529 4.13 -27.02 -21.71
N PRO A 530 2.87 -27.20 -22.13
CA PRO A 530 2.32 -26.51 -23.31
C PRO A 530 2.29 -24.98 -23.24
N TYR A 531 2.23 -24.42 -22.03
CA TYR A 531 2.09 -22.98 -21.77
C TYR A 531 3.21 -22.42 -20.89
N ASP A 532 4.32 -23.15 -20.79
CA ASP A 532 5.43 -22.72 -19.95
C ASP A 532 6.49 -21.98 -20.76
N SER A 533 6.62 -20.68 -20.48
CA SER A 533 7.54 -19.80 -21.19
C SER A 533 8.12 -18.73 -20.27
N GLY A 534 9.26 -18.20 -20.68
CA GLY A 534 9.89 -17.06 -20.04
C GLY A 534 9.17 -15.76 -20.42
N HIS A 535 9.23 -14.78 -19.52
CA HIS A 535 8.75 -13.43 -19.77
C HIS A 535 9.94 -12.46 -19.74
N VAL A 536 10.08 -11.58 -20.73
CA VAL A 536 11.29 -10.74 -20.91
C VAL A 536 11.64 -9.89 -19.69
N ALA A 537 10.65 -9.24 -19.06
CA ALA A 537 10.86 -8.48 -17.82
C ALA A 537 11.29 -9.36 -16.64
N MET A 538 10.86 -10.63 -16.60
CA MET A 538 11.23 -11.60 -15.57
C MET A 538 12.64 -12.14 -15.81
N THR A 539 13.02 -12.37 -17.07
CA THR A 539 14.41 -12.68 -17.44
C THR A 539 15.35 -11.54 -17.02
N TYR A 540 14.99 -10.29 -17.33
CA TYR A 540 15.76 -9.12 -16.90
C TYR A 540 15.88 -9.04 -15.36
N THR A 541 14.76 -9.04 -14.64
CA THR A 541 14.76 -8.90 -13.17
C THR A 541 15.37 -10.10 -12.46
N GLY A 542 15.24 -11.31 -13.01
CA GLY A 542 15.89 -12.53 -12.52
C GLY A 542 17.40 -12.43 -12.59
N LEU A 543 17.94 -12.04 -13.75
CA LEU A 543 19.39 -11.83 -13.92
C LEU A 543 19.92 -10.74 -12.98
N CYS A 544 19.24 -9.58 -12.92
CA CYS A 544 19.62 -8.52 -11.98
C CYS A 544 19.59 -8.99 -10.53
N SER A 545 18.57 -9.77 -10.13
CA SER A 545 18.46 -10.28 -8.76
C SER A 545 19.59 -11.25 -8.41
N LEU A 546 19.96 -12.15 -9.33
CA LEU A 546 21.11 -13.04 -9.17
C LEU A 546 22.42 -12.25 -8.99
N LEU A 547 22.65 -11.24 -9.83
CA LEU A 547 23.82 -10.35 -9.75
C LEU A 547 23.87 -9.56 -8.44
N ILE A 548 22.72 -9.05 -7.98
CA ILE A 548 22.61 -8.34 -6.71
C ILE A 548 23.01 -9.27 -5.55
N LEU A 549 22.59 -10.54 -5.59
CA LEU A 549 22.91 -11.55 -4.59
C LEU A 549 24.36 -12.05 -4.66
N GLY A 550 25.11 -11.69 -5.72
CA GLY A 550 26.51 -12.04 -5.91
C GLY A 550 26.74 -13.36 -6.66
N ASP A 551 25.70 -13.90 -7.31
CA ASP A 551 25.82 -15.10 -8.16
C ASP A 551 26.65 -14.80 -9.41
N ASP A 552 27.31 -15.83 -9.96
CA ASP A 552 28.21 -15.72 -11.12
C ASP A 552 27.52 -16.00 -12.47
N LEU A 553 26.22 -16.28 -12.45
CA LEU A 553 25.39 -16.65 -13.59
C LEU A 553 25.83 -17.94 -14.30
N SER A 554 26.64 -18.79 -13.66
CA SER A 554 27.14 -20.05 -14.25
C SER A 554 26.04 -21.06 -14.58
N ARG A 555 24.91 -21.01 -13.84
CA ARG A 555 23.73 -21.86 -14.05
C ARG A 555 22.70 -21.25 -15.00
N VAL A 556 22.92 -20.02 -15.47
CA VAL A 556 22.07 -19.42 -16.49
C VAL A 556 22.41 -20.05 -17.84
N ASN A 557 21.43 -20.63 -18.51
CA ASN A 557 21.60 -21.07 -19.89
C ASN A 557 21.54 -19.85 -20.83
N LYS A 558 22.68 -19.15 -20.94
CA LYS A 558 22.79 -17.88 -21.69
C LYS A 558 22.26 -18.01 -23.12
N GLN A 559 22.64 -19.07 -23.81
CA GLN A 559 22.25 -19.30 -25.21
C GLN A 559 20.74 -19.54 -25.35
N ALA A 560 20.12 -20.24 -24.40
CA ALA A 560 18.67 -20.42 -24.38
C ALA A 560 17.94 -19.10 -24.09
N CYS A 561 18.42 -18.30 -23.12
CA CYS A 561 17.85 -16.97 -22.86
C CYS A 561 17.93 -16.05 -24.08
N LEU A 562 19.06 -16.05 -24.81
CA LEU A 562 19.23 -15.25 -26.02
C LEU A 562 18.37 -15.77 -27.19
N ALA A 563 18.16 -17.07 -27.30
CA ALA A 563 17.25 -17.66 -28.28
C ALA A 563 15.79 -17.29 -28.01
N GLY A 564 15.35 -17.36 -26.75
CA GLY A 564 14.05 -16.86 -26.33
C GLY A 564 13.90 -15.37 -26.60
N LEU A 565 14.92 -14.57 -26.28
CA LEU A 565 14.89 -13.13 -26.53
C LEU A 565 14.74 -12.77 -28.01
N ARG A 566 15.48 -13.45 -28.91
CA ARG A 566 15.34 -13.27 -30.36
C ARG A 566 13.93 -13.56 -30.85
N ALA A 567 13.28 -14.58 -30.30
CA ALA A 567 11.93 -14.98 -30.70
C ALA A 567 10.87 -13.93 -30.34
N LEU A 568 11.17 -13.03 -29.41
CA LEU A 568 10.25 -11.97 -28.97
C LEU A 568 10.31 -10.71 -29.84
N GLN A 569 11.37 -10.52 -30.65
CA GLN A 569 11.51 -9.31 -31.46
C GLN A 569 10.58 -9.33 -32.68
N LEU A 570 9.89 -8.23 -32.91
CA LEU A 570 8.99 -8.02 -34.03
C LEU A 570 9.68 -7.38 -35.23
N GLU A 571 9.00 -7.38 -36.38
CA GLU A 571 9.53 -6.81 -37.62
C GLU A 571 9.86 -5.32 -37.49
N ASP A 572 9.08 -4.57 -36.71
CA ASP A 572 9.26 -3.14 -36.43
C ASP A 572 10.38 -2.83 -35.44
N GLY A 573 11.02 -3.85 -34.86
CA GLY A 573 12.12 -3.73 -33.91
C GLY A 573 11.73 -3.71 -32.44
N SER A 574 10.44 -3.58 -32.12
CA SER A 574 9.93 -3.74 -30.76
C SER A 574 9.88 -5.22 -30.34
N PHE A 575 9.50 -5.48 -29.09
CA PHE A 575 9.49 -6.82 -28.52
C PHE A 575 8.12 -7.12 -27.90
N TYR A 576 7.67 -8.36 -28.02
CA TYR A 576 6.68 -8.92 -27.10
C TYR A 576 7.31 -9.26 -25.75
N ALA A 577 6.45 -9.47 -24.76
CA ALA A 577 6.83 -9.89 -23.43
C ALA A 577 7.05 -11.41 -23.33
N VAL A 578 6.23 -12.18 -24.05
CA VAL A 578 6.16 -13.65 -24.03
C VAL A 578 5.96 -14.18 -25.46
N PRO A 579 6.43 -15.41 -25.77
CA PRO A 579 6.35 -15.97 -27.13
C PRO A 579 4.92 -16.26 -27.60
N GLU A 580 3.97 -16.43 -26.67
CA GLU A 580 2.54 -16.61 -26.99
C GLU A 580 1.88 -15.34 -27.55
N GLY A 581 2.54 -14.18 -27.41
CA GLY A 581 2.05 -12.88 -27.83
C GLY A 581 1.57 -12.01 -26.66
N SER A 582 1.80 -10.70 -26.75
CA SER A 582 1.40 -9.69 -25.76
C SER A 582 1.28 -8.32 -26.43
N GLU A 583 1.20 -7.24 -25.65
CA GLU A 583 1.52 -5.92 -26.17
C GLU A 583 3.03 -5.79 -26.48
N ASN A 584 3.40 -4.81 -27.30
CA ASN A 584 4.77 -4.50 -27.66
C ASN A 584 5.05 -2.99 -27.51
N ASP A 585 6.14 -2.65 -26.81
CA ASP A 585 6.60 -1.27 -26.64
C ASP A 585 8.04 -1.17 -26.10
N ILE A 586 8.52 0.06 -25.88
CA ILE A 586 9.90 0.37 -25.44
C ILE A 586 10.27 -0.31 -24.11
N ARG A 587 9.32 -0.68 -23.23
CA ARG A 587 9.65 -1.44 -22.00
C ARG A 587 10.43 -2.69 -22.32
N PHE A 588 9.99 -3.41 -23.33
CA PHE A 588 10.56 -4.71 -23.67
C PHE A 588 11.85 -4.56 -24.47
N ILE A 589 12.05 -3.45 -25.19
CA ILE A 589 13.37 -3.07 -25.72
C ILE A 589 14.37 -2.84 -24.58
N TYR A 590 13.99 -2.14 -23.52
CA TYR A 590 14.86 -1.92 -22.36
C TYR A 590 15.20 -3.22 -21.63
N CYS A 591 14.22 -4.11 -21.44
CA CYS A 591 14.47 -5.42 -20.86
C CYS A 591 15.45 -6.23 -21.74
N ALA A 592 15.22 -6.25 -23.05
CA ALA A 592 16.09 -6.93 -24.01
C ALA A 592 17.52 -6.37 -24.00
N ALA A 593 17.68 -5.05 -24.02
CA ALA A 593 18.99 -4.39 -24.00
C ALA A 593 19.75 -4.69 -22.70
N SER A 594 19.03 -4.72 -21.57
CA SER A 594 19.61 -5.06 -20.27
C SER A 594 20.05 -6.53 -20.22
N ILE A 595 19.26 -7.46 -20.76
CA ILE A 595 19.62 -8.89 -20.84
C ILE A 595 20.87 -9.08 -21.71
N CYS A 596 20.89 -8.52 -22.94
CA CYS A 596 22.05 -8.60 -23.83
C CYS A 596 23.29 -7.99 -23.18
N TYR A 597 23.15 -6.84 -22.53
CA TYR A 597 24.24 -6.19 -21.81
C TYR A 597 24.79 -7.10 -20.70
N ILE A 598 23.92 -7.60 -19.80
CA ILE A 598 24.34 -8.46 -18.68
C ILE A 598 25.04 -9.73 -19.16
N LEU A 599 24.50 -10.37 -20.19
CA LEU A 599 25.05 -11.62 -20.74
C LEU A 599 26.28 -11.41 -21.63
N ASP A 600 26.64 -10.15 -21.91
CA ASP A 600 27.75 -9.75 -22.79
C ASP A 600 27.65 -10.33 -24.21
N ASP A 601 26.42 -10.45 -24.71
CA ASP A 601 26.12 -11.04 -26.00
C ASP A 601 24.87 -10.39 -26.60
N TRP A 602 25.09 -9.64 -27.69
CA TRP A 602 24.04 -8.91 -28.38
C TRP A 602 23.34 -9.71 -29.49
N SER A 603 23.67 -11.00 -29.66
CA SER A 603 22.96 -11.88 -30.59
C SER A 603 21.49 -12.08 -30.22
N GLY A 604 21.07 -11.67 -29.02
CA GLY A 604 19.69 -11.72 -28.55
C GLY A 604 18.72 -10.75 -29.27
N MET A 605 19.23 -9.81 -30.07
CA MET A 605 18.39 -8.84 -30.79
C MET A 605 19.03 -8.32 -32.09
N ASP A 606 18.20 -7.89 -33.03
CA ASP A 606 18.54 -6.93 -34.07
C ASP A 606 18.57 -5.52 -33.47
N ILE A 607 19.79 -5.04 -33.17
CA ILE A 607 20.02 -3.71 -32.59
C ILE A 607 19.51 -2.60 -33.52
N GLN A 608 19.69 -2.76 -34.83
CA GLN A 608 19.40 -1.70 -35.79
C GLN A 608 17.90 -1.43 -35.84
N LYS A 609 17.09 -2.49 -35.90
CA LYS A 609 15.63 -2.36 -35.82
C LYS A 609 15.16 -1.79 -34.49
N ALA A 610 15.78 -2.20 -33.37
CA ALA A 610 15.45 -1.64 -32.06
C ALA A 610 15.73 -0.12 -31.99
N ILE A 611 16.85 0.34 -32.56
CA ILE A 611 17.18 1.77 -32.68
C ILE A 611 16.14 2.49 -33.56
N GLU A 612 15.73 1.90 -34.67
CA GLU A 612 14.70 2.47 -35.56
C GLU A 612 13.36 2.64 -34.85
N TYR A 613 12.92 1.64 -34.08
CA TYR A 613 11.72 1.73 -33.25
C TYR A 613 11.84 2.85 -32.20
N ILE A 614 12.97 2.92 -31.48
CA ILE A 614 13.23 3.96 -30.49
C ILE A 614 13.14 5.34 -31.16
N ARG A 615 13.86 5.56 -32.28
CA ARG A 615 13.83 6.83 -33.01
C ARG A 615 12.43 7.19 -33.50
N GLY A 616 11.68 6.22 -34.03
CA GLY A 616 10.30 6.42 -34.47
C GLY A 616 9.35 6.81 -33.34
N SER A 617 9.70 6.51 -32.09
CA SER A 617 8.91 6.82 -30.90
C SER A 617 9.19 8.20 -30.31
N LEU A 618 10.14 8.96 -30.86
CA LEU A 618 10.39 10.35 -30.46
C LEU A 618 9.21 11.23 -30.88
N SER A 619 8.54 11.84 -29.90
CA SER A 619 7.35 12.65 -30.12
C SER A 619 7.70 14.09 -30.52
N TYR A 620 6.70 14.84 -30.97
CA TYR A 620 6.87 16.23 -31.42
C TYR A 620 7.35 17.17 -30.29
N ASP A 621 7.04 16.84 -29.04
CA ASP A 621 7.46 17.60 -27.86
C ASP A 621 8.84 17.18 -27.33
N SER A 622 9.53 16.27 -28.05
CA SER A 622 10.89 15.80 -27.81
C SER A 622 11.07 14.81 -26.65
N GLY A 623 10.02 14.29 -26.02
CA GLY A 623 10.10 13.07 -25.21
C GLY A 623 9.78 11.82 -26.03
N PHE A 624 10.07 10.63 -25.51
CA PHE A 624 9.69 9.37 -26.17
C PHE A 624 8.32 8.88 -25.70
N GLY A 625 7.48 8.49 -26.66
CA GLY A 625 6.21 7.80 -26.40
C GLY A 625 6.38 6.29 -26.34
N GLN A 626 5.27 5.58 -26.10
CA GLN A 626 5.26 4.10 -26.05
C GLN A 626 5.67 3.47 -27.40
N GLY A 627 5.37 4.18 -28.48
CA GLY A 627 5.64 3.83 -29.87
C GLY A 627 5.41 5.08 -30.74
N ALA A 628 5.56 4.95 -32.05
CA ALA A 628 5.39 6.07 -32.99
C ALA A 628 4.02 6.75 -32.84
N GLY A 629 4.04 8.10 -32.80
CA GLY A 629 2.84 8.94 -32.70
C GLY A 629 2.14 8.94 -31.33
N ARG A 630 2.69 8.27 -30.32
CA ARG A 630 2.11 8.27 -28.95
C ARG A 630 2.59 9.46 -28.13
N GLU A 631 1.84 9.77 -27.08
CA GLU A 631 2.20 10.80 -26.09
C GLU A 631 3.53 10.42 -25.43
N SER A 632 4.44 11.39 -25.33
CA SER A 632 5.72 11.20 -24.66
C SER A 632 5.54 10.97 -23.16
N HIS A 633 6.41 10.18 -22.55
CA HIS A 633 6.28 9.76 -21.15
C HIS A 633 7.63 9.54 -20.50
N GLY A 634 7.76 9.88 -19.20
CA GLY A 634 9.03 9.79 -18.47
C GLY A 634 9.57 8.36 -18.42
N GLY A 635 8.71 7.38 -18.20
CA GLY A 635 9.09 5.96 -18.21
C GLY A 635 9.57 5.47 -19.59
N TRP A 636 8.90 5.87 -20.68
CA TRP A 636 9.30 5.45 -22.04
C TRP A 636 10.57 6.16 -22.49
N THR A 637 10.73 7.42 -22.09
CA THR A 637 11.95 8.22 -22.31
C THR A 637 13.13 7.59 -21.57
N TYR A 638 12.95 7.17 -20.32
CA TYR A 638 13.97 6.40 -19.60
C TYR A 638 14.34 5.12 -20.37
N CYS A 639 13.35 4.30 -20.72
CA CYS A 639 13.62 3.03 -21.40
C CYS A 639 14.36 3.24 -22.73
N ALA A 640 14.00 4.28 -23.51
CA ALA A 640 14.66 4.63 -24.76
C ALA A 640 16.13 5.04 -24.54
N ILE A 641 16.37 6.03 -23.68
CA ILE A 641 17.72 6.57 -23.41
C ILE A 641 18.61 5.50 -22.76
N ALA A 642 18.11 4.81 -21.73
CA ALA A 642 18.88 3.76 -21.07
C ALA A 642 19.23 2.60 -22.02
N SER A 643 18.33 2.20 -22.93
CA SER A 643 18.63 1.18 -23.95
C SER A 643 19.76 1.62 -24.87
N LEU A 644 19.69 2.85 -25.40
CA LEU A 644 20.72 3.40 -26.27
C LEU A 644 22.07 3.54 -25.57
N CYS A 645 22.07 3.91 -24.27
CA CYS A 645 23.28 3.93 -23.44
C CYS A 645 23.87 2.53 -23.26
N LEU A 646 23.05 1.53 -22.94
CA LEU A 646 23.51 0.14 -22.78
C LEU A 646 24.07 -0.43 -24.08
N MET A 647 23.46 -0.09 -25.22
CA MET A 647 23.97 -0.46 -26.56
C MET A 647 25.29 0.26 -26.91
N GLY A 648 25.64 1.35 -26.21
CA GLY A 648 26.76 2.22 -26.58
C GLY A 648 26.50 3.01 -27.87
N ARG A 649 25.23 3.33 -28.17
CA ARG A 649 24.80 3.93 -29.44
C ARG A 649 24.01 5.24 -29.26
N LEU A 650 24.04 5.86 -28.08
CA LEU A 650 23.27 7.09 -27.81
C LEU A 650 23.58 8.23 -28.80
N GLU A 651 24.86 8.59 -28.94
CA GLU A 651 25.32 9.69 -29.80
C GLU A 651 25.22 9.37 -31.30
N GLU A 652 25.21 8.08 -31.66
CA GLU A 652 24.97 7.66 -33.03
C GLU A 652 23.48 7.71 -33.37
N ALA A 653 22.65 7.23 -32.46
CA ALA A 653 21.22 7.15 -32.66
C ALA A 653 20.52 8.50 -32.51
N LEU A 654 21.10 9.50 -31.84
CA LEU A 654 20.48 10.81 -31.61
C LEU A 654 21.52 11.93 -31.78
N SER A 655 21.18 12.94 -32.59
CA SER A 655 22.02 14.13 -32.76
C SER A 655 22.09 14.94 -31.46
N GLN A 656 23.16 15.73 -31.29
CA GLN A 656 23.29 16.64 -30.13
C GLN A 656 22.06 17.54 -29.95
N ARG A 657 21.49 18.04 -31.06
CA ARG A 657 20.28 18.87 -31.02
C ARG A 657 19.05 18.11 -30.52
N GLU A 658 18.92 16.83 -30.85
CA GLU A 658 17.86 15.97 -30.30
C GLU A 658 18.10 15.72 -28.81
N LEU A 659 19.32 15.41 -28.40
CA LEU A 659 19.69 15.22 -26.99
C LEU A 659 19.40 16.47 -26.14
N ASP A 660 19.76 17.66 -26.62
CA ASP A 660 19.46 18.93 -25.93
C ASP A 660 17.94 19.15 -25.74
N ARG A 661 17.15 18.75 -26.73
CA ARG A 661 15.68 18.86 -26.70
C ARG A 661 15.05 17.83 -25.77
N ILE A 662 15.58 16.61 -25.74
CA ILE A 662 15.16 15.57 -24.80
C ILE A 662 15.52 16.02 -23.38
N GLY A 663 16.73 16.54 -23.15
CA GLY A 663 17.15 17.11 -21.87
C GLY A 663 16.22 18.23 -21.40
N ARG A 664 15.83 19.14 -22.31
CA ARG A 664 14.79 20.15 -22.04
C ARG A 664 13.46 19.53 -21.63
N TRP A 665 12.98 18.51 -22.34
CA TRP A 665 11.70 17.88 -22.03
C TRP A 665 11.72 17.21 -20.65
N CYS A 666 12.82 16.49 -20.34
CA CYS A 666 13.05 15.81 -19.07
C CYS A 666 13.15 16.79 -17.89
N ILE A 667 13.93 17.87 -18.00
CA ILE A 667 14.10 18.81 -16.88
C ILE A 667 12.78 19.54 -16.56
N MET A 668 11.96 19.80 -17.59
CA MET A 668 10.61 20.39 -17.42
C MET A 668 9.62 19.48 -16.70
N ARG A 669 10.00 18.22 -16.41
CA ARG A 669 9.17 17.32 -15.60
C ARG A 669 9.27 17.61 -14.10
N GLN A 670 10.24 18.41 -13.66
CA GLN A 670 10.37 18.76 -12.25
C GLN A 670 9.33 19.83 -11.86
N GLN A 671 8.62 19.59 -10.76
CA GLN A 671 7.74 20.56 -10.09
C GLN A 671 8.19 20.72 -8.63
N SER A 672 7.82 19.76 -7.77
CA SER A 672 8.43 19.52 -6.46
C SER A 672 9.29 18.26 -6.55
N GLY A 673 8.66 17.11 -6.79
CA GLY A 673 9.26 15.95 -7.43
C GLY A 673 9.10 15.99 -8.95
N PHE A 674 9.03 14.81 -9.57
CA PHE A 674 8.88 14.68 -11.01
C PHE A 674 7.51 14.09 -11.39
N HIS A 675 6.96 14.53 -12.53
CA HIS A 675 5.78 13.89 -13.15
C HIS A 675 6.15 13.20 -14.47
N GLY A 676 5.41 12.14 -14.82
CA GLY A 676 5.69 11.39 -16.05
C GLY A 676 5.35 12.13 -17.34
N ARG A 677 4.43 13.11 -17.30
CA ARG A 677 3.89 13.78 -18.49
C ARG A 677 3.46 15.22 -18.19
N PRO A 678 3.45 16.12 -19.19
CA PRO A 678 2.97 17.49 -19.00
C PRO A 678 1.56 17.50 -18.38
N ASN A 679 1.33 18.44 -17.46
CA ASN A 679 0.04 18.64 -16.77
C ASN A 679 -0.51 17.44 -15.96
N LYS A 680 0.34 16.46 -15.61
CA LYS A 680 0.00 15.39 -14.66
C LYS A 680 0.57 15.67 -13.26
N PRO A 681 0.00 15.09 -12.19
CA PRO A 681 0.59 15.21 -10.86
C PRO A 681 1.97 14.53 -10.80
N VAL A 682 2.81 15.03 -9.89
CA VAL A 682 4.09 14.39 -9.53
C VAL A 682 3.85 13.02 -8.92
N ASP A 683 4.85 12.14 -9.01
CA ASP A 683 4.81 10.77 -8.52
C ASP A 683 6.25 10.34 -8.18
N THR A 684 6.44 9.77 -6.98
CA THR A 684 7.74 9.39 -6.42
C THR A 684 8.61 8.62 -7.42
N CYS A 685 8.03 7.70 -8.19
CA CYS A 685 8.82 6.83 -9.08
C CYS A 685 9.54 7.60 -10.20
N TYR A 686 9.02 8.76 -10.63
CA TYR A 686 9.69 9.58 -11.66
C TYR A 686 10.94 10.29 -11.15
N SER A 687 11.12 10.37 -9.84
CA SER A 687 12.40 10.83 -9.27
C SER A 687 13.55 9.91 -9.68
N PHE A 688 13.27 8.63 -9.95
CA PHE A 688 14.19 7.75 -10.65
C PHE A 688 14.01 7.78 -12.16
N TRP A 689 12.81 7.53 -12.72
CA TRP A 689 12.68 7.39 -14.18
C TRP A 689 13.20 8.62 -14.94
N VAL A 690 12.77 9.82 -14.54
CA VAL A 690 13.24 11.06 -15.15
C VAL A 690 14.63 11.44 -14.62
N GLY A 691 14.88 11.28 -13.31
CA GLY A 691 16.18 11.61 -12.71
C GLY A 691 17.34 10.83 -13.34
N ALA A 692 17.20 9.52 -13.50
CA ALA A 692 18.19 8.66 -14.14
C ALA A 692 18.35 8.99 -15.62
N THR A 693 17.27 9.37 -16.32
CA THR A 693 17.38 9.86 -17.71
C THR A 693 18.23 11.14 -17.76
N LEU A 694 18.01 12.08 -16.84
CA LEU A 694 18.79 13.31 -16.75
C LEU A 694 20.26 13.04 -16.36
N GLU A 695 20.53 12.02 -15.52
CA GLU A 695 21.88 11.59 -15.16
C GLU A 695 22.60 11.01 -16.40
N LEU A 696 21.91 10.19 -17.21
CA LEU A 696 22.46 9.65 -18.46
C LEU A 696 22.72 10.71 -19.53
N LEU A 697 22.02 11.84 -19.46
CA LEU A 697 22.18 12.99 -20.34
C LEU A 697 23.12 14.07 -19.77
N ASP A 698 23.76 13.81 -18.62
CA ASP A 698 24.68 14.72 -17.92
C ASP A 698 24.08 16.12 -17.64
N VAL A 699 22.79 16.16 -17.27
CA VAL A 699 22.07 17.40 -16.93
C VAL A 699 21.31 17.34 -15.61
N PHE A 700 21.39 16.23 -14.88
CA PHE A 700 20.70 16.07 -13.58
C PHE A 700 21.19 17.06 -12.51
N GLN A 701 22.47 17.43 -12.54
CA GLN A 701 23.11 18.41 -11.65
C GLN A 701 22.49 19.82 -11.72
N TYR A 702 21.69 20.11 -12.76
CA TYR A 702 20.98 21.38 -12.90
C TYR A 702 19.55 21.36 -12.32
N THR A 703 19.12 20.23 -11.75
CA THR A 703 17.80 20.10 -11.11
C THR A 703 17.81 20.60 -9.66
N ASN A 704 16.62 20.85 -9.10
CA ASN A 704 16.50 21.25 -7.70
C ASN A 704 16.47 20.02 -6.78
N PHE A 705 17.61 19.67 -6.18
CA PHE A 705 17.71 18.48 -5.31
C PHE A 705 16.85 18.59 -4.05
N ASP A 706 16.82 19.75 -3.40
CA ASP A 706 16.09 19.94 -2.14
C ASP A 706 14.59 19.73 -2.28
N LYS A 707 13.98 20.28 -3.34
CA LYS A 707 12.55 20.08 -3.61
C LYS A 707 12.24 18.63 -3.93
N ASN A 708 13.10 17.97 -4.70
CA ASN A 708 12.93 16.57 -5.03
C ASN A 708 13.03 15.70 -3.77
N ARG A 709 14.07 15.90 -2.96
CA ARG A 709 14.27 15.22 -1.68
C ARG A 709 13.06 15.38 -0.76
N ARG A 710 12.59 16.61 -0.55
CA ARG A 710 11.42 16.89 0.31
C ARG A 710 10.16 16.19 -0.19
N PHE A 711 9.93 16.17 -1.51
CA PHE A 711 8.79 15.45 -2.08
C PHE A 711 8.90 13.94 -1.88
N ILE A 712 10.08 13.34 -2.11
CA ILE A 712 10.25 11.90 -1.88
C ILE A 712 10.01 11.58 -0.39
N LEU A 713 10.58 12.36 0.53
CA LEU A 713 10.41 12.11 1.96
C LEU A 713 8.99 12.37 2.46
N SER A 714 8.20 13.23 1.80
CA SER A 714 6.79 13.41 2.15
C SER A 714 5.90 12.23 1.72
N THR A 715 6.38 11.32 0.87
CA THR A 715 5.68 10.07 0.52
C THR A 715 6.16 8.87 1.36
N GLN A 716 7.05 9.10 2.32
CA GLN A 716 7.56 8.08 3.24
C GLN A 716 6.48 7.65 4.23
N ASP A 717 6.19 6.35 4.29
CA ASP A 717 5.33 5.83 5.35
C ASP A 717 6.13 5.67 6.65
N ARG A 718 5.82 6.51 7.64
CA ARG A 718 6.55 6.54 8.92
C ARG A 718 6.22 5.36 9.83
N LEU A 719 5.11 4.66 9.59
CA LEU A 719 4.68 3.54 10.42
C LEU A 719 5.28 2.24 9.88
N VAL A 720 4.92 1.87 8.65
CA VAL A 720 5.33 0.62 8.04
C VAL A 720 6.64 0.72 7.28
N GLY A 721 7.12 1.91 6.93
CA GLY A 721 8.26 2.09 6.03
C GLY A 721 7.85 1.91 4.56
N GLY A 722 8.81 2.13 3.67
CA GLY A 722 8.55 2.21 2.24
C GLY A 722 8.09 3.61 1.81
N PHE A 723 7.95 3.79 0.50
CA PHE A 723 7.45 5.03 -0.10
C PHE A 723 6.21 4.74 -0.92
N ALA A 724 5.30 5.70 -0.95
CA ALA A 724 4.14 5.69 -1.83
C ALA A 724 4.36 6.58 -3.05
N LYS A 725 3.39 6.56 -3.97
CA LYS A 725 3.33 7.48 -5.10
C LYS A 725 3.18 8.95 -4.69
N TRP A 726 2.34 9.20 -3.69
CA TRP A 726 1.96 10.51 -3.19
C TRP A 726 2.02 10.53 -1.66
N PRO A 727 2.07 11.72 -1.04
CA PRO A 727 1.89 11.86 0.40
C PRO A 727 0.55 11.23 0.85
N ASP A 728 0.52 10.73 2.07
CA ASP A 728 -0.67 10.13 2.70
C ASP A 728 -1.32 8.98 1.90
N SER A 729 -0.54 8.31 1.05
CA SER A 729 -0.95 7.15 0.27
C SER A 729 -0.25 5.88 0.75
N HIS A 730 -0.79 4.71 0.42
CA HIS A 730 -0.18 3.43 0.81
C HIS A 730 1.16 3.17 0.09
N PRO A 731 2.21 2.74 0.82
CA PRO A 731 3.48 2.39 0.20
C PRO A 731 3.40 1.03 -0.51
N ASP A 732 4.24 0.86 -1.52
CA ASP A 732 4.38 -0.40 -2.27
C ASP A 732 5.85 -0.66 -2.66
N PRO A 733 6.23 -1.90 -3.03
CA PRO A 733 7.62 -2.24 -3.37
C PRO A 733 8.22 -1.42 -4.50
N LEU A 734 7.42 -1.04 -5.52
CA LEU A 734 7.90 -0.28 -6.67
C LEU A 734 8.28 1.14 -6.25
N HIS A 735 7.37 1.86 -5.59
CA HIS A 735 7.64 3.23 -5.16
C HIS A 735 8.66 3.27 -4.03
N ALA A 736 8.68 2.27 -3.14
CA ALA A 736 9.71 2.14 -2.12
C ALA A 736 11.11 2.03 -2.74
N TYR A 737 11.28 1.17 -3.74
CA TYR A 737 12.56 1.01 -4.43
C TYR A 737 12.94 2.25 -5.24
N LEU A 738 12.04 2.74 -6.09
CA LEU A 738 12.35 3.87 -6.98
C LEU A 738 12.47 5.21 -6.24
N GLY A 739 11.81 5.38 -5.11
CA GLY A 739 12.04 6.49 -4.18
C GLY A 739 13.46 6.47 -3.61
N LEU A 740 13.94 5.30 -3.17
CA LEU A 740 15.32 5.13 -2.73
C LEU A 740 16.33 5.38 -3.85
N CYS A 741 16.05 4.91 -5.07
CA CYS A 741 16.91 5.21 -6.22
C CYS A 741 16.94 6.71 -6.52
N GLY A 742 15.80 7.41 -6.43
CA GLY A 742 15.73 8.87 -6.56
C GLY A 742 16.55 9.61 -5.50
N LEU A 743 16.51 9.16 -4.24
CA LEU A 743 17.35 9.67 -3.15
C LEU A 743 18.84 9.35 -3.37
N SER A 744 19.16 8.16 -3.88
CA SER A 744 20.52 7.78 -4.25
C SER A 744 21.10 8.70 -5.33
N LEU A 745 20.31 9.09 -6.35
CA LEU A 745 20.79 9.95 -7.43
C LEU A 745 21.24 11.33 -6.91
N ILE A 746 20.55 11.89 -5.92
CA ILE A 746 20.91 13.17 -5.30
C ILE A 746 21.97 13.04 -4.18
N GLY A 747 22.48 11.83 -3.92
CA GLY A 747 23.53 11.58 -2.93
C GLY A 747 23.06 11.52 -1.48
N GLU A 748 21.85 11.03 -1.21
CA GLU A 748 21.35 10.86 0.16
C GLU A 748 22.33 10.04 1.02
N PRO A 749 22.71 10.54 2.22
CA PRO A 749 23.62 9.83 3.11
C PRO A 749 23.12 8.43 3.49
N GLY A 750 24.02 7.46 3.46
CA GLY A 750 23.72 6.08 3.84
C GLY A 750 23.07 5.23 2.74
N LEU A 751 22.88 5.76 1.53
CA LEU A 751 22.45 5.00 0.36
C LEU A 751 23.62 4.73 -0.58
N ARG A 752 23.65 3.53 -1.18
CA ARG A 752 24.60 3.21 -2.27
C ARG A 752 24.16 3.87 -3.56
N LYS A 753 25.13 4.38 -4.33
CA LYS A 753 24.87 4.96 -5.66
C LYS A 753 24.28 3.89 -6.59
N VAL A 754 23.17 4.22 -7.25
CA VAL A 754 22.53 3.42 -8.29
C VAL A 754 23.16 3.72 -9.66
N HIS A 755 23.38 2.68 -10.46
CA HIS A 755 23.76 2.80 -11.86
C HIS A 755 22.52 3.17 -12.69
N PRO A 756 22.50 4.34 -13.35
CA PRO A 756 21.27 4.90 -13.91
C PRO A 756 20.70 4.12 -15.11
N ALA A 757 21.52 3.44 -15.92
CA ALA A 757 20.99 2.67 -17.06
C ALA A 757 20.48 1.26 -16.67
N LEU A 758 21.25 0.50 -15.88
CA LEU A 758 20.94 -0.89 -15.54
C LEU A 758 20.05 -1.05 -14.28
N ASN A 759 19.70 0.06 -13.62
CA ASN A 759 18.78 0.07 -12.46
C ASN A 759 19.16 -0.93 -11.35
N ILE A 760 20.44 -0.97 -11.01
CA ILE A 760 21.00 -1.73 -9.88
C ILE A 760 22.06 -0.86 -9.18
N THR A 761 22.53 -1.22 -8.00
CA THR A 761 23.63 -0.46 -7.37
C THR A 761 24.91 -0.49 -8.20
N GLN A 762 25.75 0.53 -8.05
CA GLN A 762 27.08 0.57 -8.67
C GLN A 762 27.93 -0.65 -8.25
N ARG A 763 27.73 -1.18 -7.03
CA ARG A 763 28.38 -2.43 -6.58
C ARG A 763 27.94 -3.62 -7.43
N ALA A 764 26.63 -3.82 -7.60
CA ALA A 764 26.12 -4.91 -8.44
C ALA A 764 26.57 -4.75 -9.90
N PHE A 765 26.63 -3.52 -10.41
CA PHE A 765 27.16 -3.23 -11.74
C PHE A 765 28.66 -3.56 -11.86
N GLN A 766 29.48 -3.26 -10.86
CA GLN A 766 30.90 -3.66 -10.84
C GLN A 766 31.06 -5.19 -10.88
N HIS A 767 30.17 -5.93 -10.20
CA HIS A 767 30.13 -7.39 -10.28
C HIS A 767 29.84 -7.88 -11.71
N VAL A 768 28.89 -7.26 -12.41
CA VAL A 768 28.66 -7.52 -13.85
C VAL A 768 29.96 -7.33 -14.65
N GLN A 769 30.62 -6.19 -14.50
CA GLN A 769 31.86 -5.89 -15.24
C GLN A 769 32.97 -6.92 -14.97
N GLN A 770 33.12 -7.38 -13.72
CA GLN A 770 34.09 -8.40 -13.34
C GLN A 770 33.78 -9.75 -14.00
N LEU A 771 32.51 -10.18 -14.02
CA LEU A 771 32.10 -11.41 -14.69
C LEU A 771 32.36 -11.35 -16.20
N GLN A 772 32.01 -10.24 -16.85
CA GLN A 772 32.25 -10.05 -18.28
C GLN A 772 33.74 -10.10 -18.62
N GLN A 773 34.59 -9.45 -17.81
CA GLN A 773 36.04 -9.54 -17.97
C GLN A 773 36.53 -10.99 -17.84
N ALA A 774 36.02 -11.75 -16.87
CA ALA A 774 36.37 -13.16 -16.69
C ALA A 774 35.93 -14.04 -17.87
N TRP A 775 34.74 -13.81 -18.44
CA TRP A 775 34.25 -14.54 -19.61
C TRP A 775 35.09 -14.25 -20.86
N ARG A 776 35.44 -12.98 -21.11
CA ARG A 776 36.30 -12.58 -22.23
C ARG A 776 37.73 -13.10 -22.06
N GLY A 777 38.26 -13.10 -20.84
CA GLY A 777 39.58 -13.66 -20.53
C GLY A 777 39.66 -15.16 -20.78
N SER A 778 38.61 -15.91 -20.43
CA SER A 778 38.52 -17.36 -20.67
C SER A 778 38.41 -17.71 -22.17
N ALA A 779 37.74 -16.86 -22.96
CA ALA A 779 37.67 -17.02 -24.42
C ALA A 779 39.04 -16.76 -25.10
N GLY A 780 39.85 -15.85 -24.55
CA GLY A 780 41.19 -15.52 -25.06
C GLY A 780 42.28 -16.56 -24.76
N SER A 781 42.12 -17.38 -23.71
CA SER A 781 43.06 -18.48 -23.43
C SER A 781 42.81 -19.72 -24.29
N CYS A 782 41.55 -19.96 -24.70
CA CYS A 782 41.20 -21.12 -25.52
C CYS A 782 41.64 -20.96 -26.99
N SER A 783 41.81 -19.73 -27.48
CA SER A 783 42.28 -19.45 -28.84
C SER A 783 43.82 -19.44 -29.00
N ARG A 784 44.58 -19.59 -27.91
CA ARG A 784 46.06 -19.74 -27.95
C ARG A 784 46.54 -21.19 -27.83
N GLN A 785 45.64 -22.17 -27.77
CA GLN A 785 45.94 -23.60 -27.68
C GLN A 785 45.52 -24.41 -28.92
N HIS A 786 45.13 -23.75 -30.02
CA HIS A 786 44.87 -24.40 -31.31
C HIS A 786 45.73 -23.82 -32.43
#